data_AF-A0AA88XVG1-F1
#
_entry.id   AF-A0AA88XVG1-F1
#
_cell.length_a   1.000
_cell.length_b   1.000
_cell.length_c   1.000
_cell.angle_alpha   90.00
_cell.angle_beta   90.00
_cell.angle_gamma   90.00
#
_symmetry.space_group_name_H-M   'P 1'
#
loop_
_entity.id
_entity.type
_entity.pdbx_description
1 polymer ?
#
loop_
_entity_poly.entity_id
_entity_poly.type
_entity_poly.pdbx_seq_one_letter_code
_entity_poly.pdbx_strand_id
1 'polypeptide(L)'
;MKKAMESNQGNLELKMKYLELCQETWEPHQISKEIEDMLFVQPTNLSLWQHYLLFHQSRLSSFSVTRMSKMYQKCLKTLLKHSTGKVHTAVSTGDVPQKMLVILGQYLNFLKQTGLTERAIATFQALVEFNLFCPIKYKEESLENRKALFESFWDSNVPRVGEEVAKGWSFYAENKVVAPTKKMEDEGKIYKNLKEIDTSSLSDEQKIIDEKLSKQQTWLKIEQLRSLNHWLPWRPDISKDETEEDCEDVDRLVLFDDISPFLIDIPESLCFDLMYAFLQTIGAGEERSLTSDLMSQCYVEDLSSLSQNMQVLLSLNNFSQNSSVVESFVTAVCQQTGKVLNSEHKTNLALLMLNYKADKVIQSVNQTSAAIKSIKSLFKSVLKEPENRENVDIWMRYAQLLWKCGQNQEAIGILEMAISLLGPKKGQDVIQMYRVLVELLLGFTEVERLCSMGRKDQRNDVNPSKALSVLSCLVEGKHQNVKKYESVSPIAILKCGKTLETLTNASWLKIQEEIGEDGNLCLRRYLECVKCKALFEYINTSSKIDTATSVLNQALVEMYKFADSHSVSISDLDTCNASDKVTGTVSKLLYDIFKYKVRLVQHHMNLSSYPLQNLRSVIDAALELFPNDSCFLQAFLDCEKGSHFLGRVDRYFSRSLSRVTSLVPVVYAVMSQLERMMVDDTQVPNTGALNRVRAYLERGLESKEIQHCPLLWRLYLQLEAKFNQLKNAQGVFYRAVQHCPWSKAIYMDAVSLLKEDKMEEILDLMTEKELRMQILLEEIDILSS
;
A
#
# COMPACT_ATOMS: atom_id res chain seq x y z
N MET A 1 19.70 31.23 7.96
CA MET A 1 18.31 31.20 7.46
C MET A 1 17.64 32.57 7.37
N LYS A 2 17.56 33.39 8.42
CA LYS A 2 16.89 34.72 8.34
C LYS A 2 17.35 35.60 7.16
N LYS A 3 18.66 35.76 6.97
CA LYS A 3 19.25 36.45 5.79
C LYS A 3 18.87 35.83 4.44
N ALA A 4 18.70 34.50 4.38
CA ALA A 4 18.27 33.81 3.17
C ALA A 4 16.77 33.98 2.90
N MET A 5 15.95 34.09 3.96
CA MET A 5 14.53 34.43 3.83
C MET A 5 14.32 35.90 3.44
N GLU A 6 15.18 36.82 3.91
CA GLU A 6 15.16 38.23 3.51
C GLU A 6 15.41 38.40 2.00
N SER A 7 16.29 37.55 1.43
CA SER A 7 16.58 37.53 -0.02
C SER A 7 15.57 36.72 -0.85
N ASN A 8 14.87 35.75 -0.25
CA ASN A 8 13.93 34.84 -0.92
C ASN A 8 12.56 34.81 -0.20
N GLN A 9 11.91 35.97 -0.08
CA GLN A 9 10.72 36.16 0.77
C GLN A 9 9.49 35.29 0.37
N GLY A 10 9.47 34.78 -0.87
CA GLY A 10 8.41 33.91 -1.39
C GLY A 10 8.69 32.40 -1.35
N ASN A 11 9.88 31.96 -0.91
CA ASN A 11 10.21 30.53 -0.90
C ASN A 11 9.63 29.84 0.35
N LEU A 12 8.60 29.01 0.13
CA LEU A 12 7.87 28.31 1.18
C LEU A 12 8.69 27.20 1.86
N GLU A 13 9.52 26.50 1.09
CA GLU A 13 10.38 25.43 1.61
C GLU A 13 11.41 25.97 2.62
N LEU A 14 12.01 27.13 2.31
CA LEU A 14 12.91 27.82 3.23
C LEU A 14 12.19 28.28 4.52
N LYS A 15 10.94 28.73 4.42
CA LYS A 15 10.13 29.11 5.58
C LYS A 15 9.74 27.90 6.43
N MET A 16 9.35 26.78 5.81
CA MET A 16 9.07 25.52 6.51
C MET A 16 10.30 25.02 7.25
N LYS A 17 11.46 24.95 6.60
CA LYS A 17 12.72 24.55 7.26
C LYS A 17 13.12 25.52 8.37
N TYR A 18 12.81 26.81 8.25
CA TYR A 18 13.02 27.77 9.33
C TYR A 18 12.10 27.50 10.53
N LEU A 19 10.81 27.21 10.31
CA LEU A 19 9.89 26.84 11.39
C LEU A 19 10.33 25.56 12.10
N GLU A 20 10.79 24.55 11.36
CA GLU A 20 11.32 23.31 11.93
C GLU A 20 12.49 23.53 12.90
N LEU A 21 13.33 24.53 12.64
CA LEU A 21 14.39 24.95 13.58
C LEU A 21 13.84 25.75 14.76
N CYS A 22 12.82 26.58 14.51
CA CYS A 22 12.20 27.38 15.57
C CYS A 22 11.42 26.51 16.58
N GLN A 23 11.00 25.30 16.20
CA GLN A 23 10.35 24.34 17.11
C GLN A 23 11.16 24.00 18.37
N GLU A 24 12.48 24.17 18.34
CA GLU A 24 13.34 23.91 19.50
C GLU A 24 13.39 25.08 20.50
N THR A 25 12.98 26.29 20.08
CA THR A 25 13.20 27.52 20.85
C THR A 25 11.92 28.35 21.06
N TRP A 26 10.90 28.17 20.23
CA TRP A 26 9.67 28.95 20.27
C TRP A 26 8.55 28.21 20.97
N GLU A 27 7.66 29.00 21.58
CA GLU A 27 6.45 28.46 22.20
C GLU A 27 5.51 27.87 21.13
N PRO A 28 4.81 26.75 21.41
CA PRO A 28 3.95 26.07 20.43
C PRO A 28 2.89 26.98 19.78
N HIS A 29 2.35 27.92 20.55
CA HIS A 29 1.36 28.88 20.05
C HIS A 29 1.93 29.86 19.03
N GLN A 30 3.20 30.26 19.16
CA GLN A 30 3.85 31.15 18.21
C GLN A 30 4.04 30.46 16.86
N ILE A 31 4.47 29.19 16.89
CA ILE A 31 4.68 28.38 15.69
C ILE A 31 3.36 28.09 14.98
N SER A 32 2.33 27.71 15.76
CA SER A 32 0.98 27.49 15.23
C SER A 32 0.46 28.76 14.52
N LYS A 33 0.63 29.94 15.13
CA LYS A 33 0.23 31.21 14.54
C LYS A 33 0.95 31.50 13.21
N GLU A 34 2.27 31.30 13.14
CA GLU A 34 3.02 31.53 11.90
C GLU A 34 2.63 30.57 10.78
N ILE A 35 2.34 29.30 11.11
CA ILE A 35 1.78 28.35 10.14
C ILE A 35 0.41 28.82 9.66
N GLU A 36 -0.45 29.30 10.56
CA GLU A 36 -1.75 29.87 10.20
C GLU A 36 -1.63 31.12 9.32
N ASP A 37 -0.69 32.01 9.62
CA ASP A 37 -0.41 33.22 8.82
C ASP A 37 0.08 32.82 7.41
N MET A 38 0.88 31.76 7.28
CA MET A 38 1.26 31.22 5.98
C MET A 38 0.09 30.53 5.25
N LEU A 39 -0.78 29.82 5.96
CA LEU A 39 -2.00 29.22 5.39
C LEU A 39 -2.99 30.29 4.95
N PHE A 40 -3.01 31.46 5.60
CA PHE A 40 -3.81 32.60 5.16
C PHE A 40 -3.32 33.14 3.81
N VAL A 41 -2.00 33.17 3.59
CA VAL A 41 -1.41 33.61 2.31
C VAL A 41 -1.57 32.55 1.23
N GLN A 42 -1.43 31.26 1.56
CA GLN A 42 -1.52 30.13 0.63
C GLN A 42 -2.48 29.04 1.12
N PRO A 43 -3.81 29.28 1.07
CA PRO A 43 -4.81 28.39 1.64
C PRO A 43 -4.97 27.05 0.91
N THR A 44 -4.47 26.95 -0.33
CA THR A 44 -4.55 25.75 -1.17
C THR A 44 -3.25 24.91 -1.12
N ASN A 45 -2.27 25.28 -0.29
CA ASN A 45 -1.00 24.56 -0.19
C ASN A 45 -1.15 23.28 0.65
N LEU A 46 -1.04 22.12 0.01
CA LEU A 46 -1.22 20.81 0.65
C LEU A 46 -0.13 20.52 1.68
N SER A 47 1.14 20.73 1.34
CA SER A 47 2.28 20.43 2.23
C SER A 47 2.21 21.24 3.52
N LEU A 48 1.76 22.50 3.44
CA LEU A 48 1.58 23.34 4.61
C LEU A 48 0.43 22.86 5.52
N TRP A 49 -0.69 22.43 4.94
CA TRP A 49 -1.78 21.79 5.70
C TRP A 49 -1.35 20.49 6.36
N GLN A 50 -0.59 19.65 5.67
CA GLN A 50 -0.05 18.41 6.22
C GLN A 50 0.90 18.68 7.38
N HIS A 51 1.80 19.65 7.26
CA HIS A 51 2.68 20.08 8.36
C HIS A 51 1.88 20.62 9.55
N TYR A 52 0.86 21.45 9.30
CA TYR A 52 -0.02 21.97 10.35
C TYR A 52 -0.76 20.86 11.10
N LEU A 53 -1.35 19.90 10.38
CA LEU A 53 -2.06 18.77 10.96
C LEU A 53 -1.10 17.89 11.78
N LEU A 54 0.05 17.52 11.23
CA LEU A 54 1.06 16.70 11.92
C LEU A 54 1.57 17.40 13.19
N PHE A 55 1.86 18.72 13.11
CA PHE A 55 2.33 19.51 14.25
C PHE A 55 1.36 19.49 15.44
N HIS A 56 0.06 19.50 15.19
CA HIS A 56 -0.96 19.41 16.25
C HIS A 56 -1.21 17.96 16.69
N GLN A 57 -1.15 17.02 15.75
CA GLN A 57 -1.34 15.60 16.00
C GLN A 57 -0.21 15.01 16.86
N SER A 58 1.02 15.49 16.72
CA SER A 58 2.21 15.00 17.45
C SER A 58 2.48 15.70 18.78
N ARG A 59 1.47 16.29 19.42
CA ARG A 59 1.61 17.04 20.69
C ARG A 59 0.69 16.48 21.75
N LEU A 60 1.19 15.55 22.55
CA LEU A 60 0.45 14.84 23.60
C LEU A 60 -0.36 15.78 24.52
N SER A 61 0.22 16.91 24.96
CA SER A 61 -0.43 17.84 25.90
C SER A 61 -1.69 18.51 25.35
N SER A 62 -1.81 18.61 24.03
CA SER A 62 -2.85 19.39 23.36
C SER A 62 -3.74 18.53 22.45
N PHE A 63 -3.33 17.29 22.22
CA PHE A 63 -3.97 16.31 21.36
C PHE A 63 -5.24 15.76 22.01
N SER A 64 -6.31 15.73 21.22
CA SER A 64 -7.50 14.89 21.43
C SER A 64 -8.11 14.59 20.07
N VAL A 65 -8.85 13.49 19.95
CA VAL A 65 -9.45 13.08 18.68
C VAL A 65 -10.42 14.15 18.15
N THR A 66 -11.30 14.68 19.00
CA THR A 66 -12.28 15.72 18.67
C THR A 66 -11.61 16.98 18.16
N ARG A 67 -10.50 17.40 18.79
CA ARG A 67 -9.74 18.57 18.35
C ARG A 67 -9.16 18.36 16.95
N MET A 68 -8.55 17.20 16.70
CA MET A 68 -7.99 16.88 15.39
C MET A 68 -9.07 16.78 14.33
N SER A 69 -10.21 16.16 14.61
CA SER A 69 -11.36 16.11 13.70
C SER A 69 -11.83 17.50 13.30
N LYS A 70 -11.90 18.46 14.24
CA LYS A 70 -12.22 19.87 13.95
C LYS A 70 -11.16 20.54 13.05
N MET A 71 -9.89 20.19 13.19
CA MET A 71 -8.81 20.71 12.36
C MET A 71 -8.86 20.16 10.93
N TYR A 72 -9.12 18.86 10.75
CA TYR A 72 -9.40 18.27 9.44
C TYR A 72 -10.61 18.92 8.77
N GLN A 73 -11.69 19.16 9.53
CA GLN A 73 -12.86 19.90 9.03
C GLN A 73 -12.50 21.34 8.62
N LYS A 74 -11.69 22.08 9.40
CA LYS A 74 -11.22 23.43 9.05
C LYS A 74 -10.45 23.41 7.73
N CYS A 75 -9.56 22.44 7.55
CA CYS A 75 -8.80 22.26 6.32
C CYS A 75 -9.73 22.04 5.11
N LEU A 76 -10.59 21.02 5.17
CA LEU A 76 -11.51 20.67 4.08
C LEU A 76 -12.48 21.81 3.75
N LYS A 77 -13.04 22.48 4.75
CA LYS A 77 -13.90 23.66 4.56
C LYS A 77 -13.16 24.80 3.85
N THR A 78 -11.87 24.99 4.15
CA THR A 78 -11.05 26.02 3.49
C THR A 78 -10.81 25.64 2.03
N LEU A 79 -10.37 24.41 1.76
CA LEU A 79 -10.14 23.92 0.40
C LEU A 79 -11.42 23.95 -0.45
N LEU A 80 -12.57 23.57 0.11
CA LEU A 80 -13.87 23.60 -0.56
C LEU A 80 -14.28 25.02 -1.00
N LYS A 81 -14.04 26.04 -0.16
CA LYS A 81 -14.33 27.45 -0.50
C LYS A 81 -13.52 27.93 -1.72
N HIS A 82 -12.30 27.43 -1.88
CA HIS A 82 -11.45 27.74 -3.03
C HIS A 82 -11.81 26.90 -4.26
N SER A 83 -12.24 25.65 -4.09
CA SER A 83 -12.73 24.79 -5.17
C SER A 83 -14.01 25.33 -5.83
N THR A 84 -14.96 25.83 -5.03
CA THR A 84 -16.25 26.36 -5.49
C THR A 84 -16.19 27.78 -6.08
N GLY A 85 -14.99 28.36 -6.23
CA GLY A 85 -14.80 29.70 -6.81
C GLY A 85 -15.29 30.87 -5.95
N LYS A 86 -15.74 30.62 -4.71
CA LYS A 86 -16.24 31.67 -3.79
C LYS A 86 -15.14 32.63 -3.29
N VAL A 87 -13.86 32.28 -3.46
CA VAL A 87 -12.70 33.10 -3.09
C VAL A 87 -11.64 33.03 -4.21
N HIS A 88 -11.52 34.09 -5.00
CA HIS A 88 -10.44 34.23 -5.99
C HIS A 88 -9.12 34.62 -5.30
N THR A 89 -8.14 33.73 -5.31
CA THR A 89 -6.73 34.09 -5.04
C THR A 89 -5.93 33.91 -6.33
N ALA A 90 -5.00 34.81 -6.62
CA ALA A 90 -4.27 34.89 -7.89
C ALA A 90 -3.29 33.72 -8.16
N VAL A 91 -3.28 32.70 -7.30
CA VAL A 91 -2.33 31.58 -7.31
C VAL A 91 -3.09 30.26 -7.12
N SER A 92 -3.88 29.85 -8.12
CA SER A 92 -4.44 28.50 -8.18
C SER A 92 -3.36 27.52 -8.66
N THR A 93 -2.45 27.15 -7.77
CA THR A 93 -1.45 26.10 -8.04
C THR A 93 -2.06 24.72 -7.78
N GLY A 94 -2.56 24.07 -8.83
CA GLY A 94 -2.91 22.64 -8.84
C GLY A 94 -4.37 22.28 -8.54
N ASP A 95 -4.72 21.03 -8.87
CA ASP A 95 -6.06 20.42 -8.72
C ASP A 95 -6.49 20.34 -7.24
N VAL A 96 -7.35 21.28 -6.82
CA VAL A 96 -7.85 21.38 -5.43
C VAL A 96 -8.65 20.14 -5.02
N PRO A 97 -9.58 19.59 -5.84
CA PRO A 97 -10.20 18.28 -5.60
C PRO A 97 -9.23 17.16 -5.22
N GLN A 98 -8.11 17.01 -5.93
CA GLN A 98 -7.11 15.98 -5.62
C GLN A 98 -6.49 16.19 -4.22
N LYS A 99 -6.20 17.44 -3.85
CA LYS A 99 -5.67 17.77 -2.52
C LYS A 99 -6.67 17.47 -1.42
N MET A 100 -7.96 17.74 -1.65
CA MET A 100 -9.03 17.40 -0.71
C MET A 100 -9.12 15.89 -0.50
N LEU A 101 -8.96 15.12 -1.58
CA LEU A 101 -8.93 13.66 -1.52
C LEU A 101 -7.77 13.14 -0.64
N VAL A 102 -6.57 13.73 -0.80
CA VAL A 102 -5.42 13.39 0.05
C VAL A 102 -5.75 13.64 1.52
N ILE A 103 -6.27 14.82 1.87
CA ILE A 103 -6.63 15.16 3.25
C ILE A 103 -7.74 14.24 3.81
N LEU A 104 -8.73 13.88 2.99
CA LEU A 104 -9.76 12.90 3.38
C LEU A 104 -9.14 11.53 3.67
N GLY A 105 -8.24 11.04 2.81
CA GLY A 105 -7.51 9.81 3.04
C GLY A 105 -6.71 9.84 4.35
N GLN A 106 -6.07 10.98 4.66
CA GLN A 106 -5.36 11.19 5.93
C GLN A 106 -6.29 11.14 7.14
N TYR A 107 -7.47 11.76 7.05
CA TYR A 107 -8.48 11.73 8.11
C TYR A 107 -9.03 10.31 8.34
N LEU A 108 -9.32 9.56 7.28
CA LEU A 108 -9.79 8.17 7.38
C LEU A 108 -8.74 7.25 8.01
N ASN A 109 -7.46 7.42 7.64
CA ASN A 109 -6.37 6.69 8.30
C ASN A 109 -6.22 7.12 9.77
N PHE A 110 -6.32 8.41 10.08
CA PHE A 110 -6.29 8.91 11.45
C PHE A 110 -7.38 8.27 12.32
N LEU A 111 -8.63 8.25 11.85
CA LEU A 111 -9.74 7.58 12.57
C LEU A 111 -9.46 6.09 12.80
N LYS A 112 -8.90 5.40 11.80
CA LYS A 112 -8.50 3.99 11.95
C LYS A 112 -7.41 3.83 13.03
N GLN A 113 -6.37 4.66 13.04
CA GLN A 113 -5.27 4.59 14.00
C GLN A 113 -5.72 4.89 15.44
N THR A 114 -6.72 5.75 15.61
CA THR A 114 -7.32 6.03 16.93
C THR A 114 -8.31 4.94 17.37
N GLY A 115 -8.59 3.96 16.51
CA GLY A 115 -9.51 2.84 16.76
C GLY A 115 -10.97 3.08 16.33
N LEU A 116 -11.31 4.26 15.82
CA LEU A 116 -12.65 4.66 15.34
C LEU A 116 -12.92 4.16 13.93
N THR A 117 -12.80 2.85 13.74
CA THR A 117 -12.87 2.22 12.42
C THR A 117 -14.29 2.30 11.85
N GLU A 118 -15.30 2.14 12.70
CA GLU A 118 -16.72 2.33 12.42
C GLU A 118 -17.00 3.70 11.80
N ARG A 119 -16.44 4.77 12.39
CA ARG A 119 -16.59 6.13 11.87
C ARG A 119 -15.86 6.32 10.56
N ALA A 120 -14.68 5.72 10.40
CA ALA A 120 -13.94 5.76 9.15
C ALA A 120 -14.73 5.11 8.00
N ILE A 121 -15.32 3.94 8.24
CA ILE A 121 -16.16 3.25 7.25
C ILE A 121 -17.43 4.01 6.96
N ALA A 122 -18.13 4.49 8.00
CA ALA A 122 -19.33 5.31 7.82
C ALA A 122 -19.05 6.54 6.95
N THR A 123 -17.96 7.26 7.24
CA THR A 123 -17.55 8.44 6.46
C THR A 123 -17.29 8.06 5.00
N PHE A 124 -16.62 6.92 4.75
CA PHE A 124 -16.39 6.42 3.40
C PHE A 124 -17.69 6.03 2.68
N GLN A 125 -18.54 5.20 3.31
CA GLN A 125 -19.83 4.79 2.76
C GLN A 125 -20.64 6.02 2.39
N ALA A 126 -20.70 7.02 3.27
CA ALA A 126 -21.40 8.25 3.03
C ALA A 126 -20.82 9.04 1.83
N LEU A 127 -19.50 9.16 1.72
CA LEU A 127 -18.86 9.85 0.58
C LEU A 127 -19.15 9.15 -0.75
N VAL A 128 -19.13 7.82 -0.78
CA VAL A 128 -19.43 7.02 -1.98
C VAL A 128 -20.90 7.14 -2.35
N GLU A 129 -21.81 6.99 -1.39
CA GLU A 129 -23.25 7.13 -1.62
C GLU A 129 -23.60 8.54 -2.10
N PHE A 130 -23.04 9.56 -1.45
CA PHE A 130 -23.29 10.97 -1.73
C PHE A 130 -22.77 11.44 -3.09
N ASN A 131 -21.69 10.83 -3.60
CA ASN A 131 -21.09 11.23 -4.89
C ASN A 131 -21.45 10.28 -6.05
N LEU A 132 -21.28 8.96 -5.88
CA LEU A 132 -21.51 7.98 -6.94
C LEU A 132 -22.98 7.57 -7.06
N PHE A 133 -23.68 7.41 -5.94
CA PHE A 133 -25.09 6.99 -5.93
C PHE A 133 -26.06 8.15 -5.74
N CYS A 134 -25.63 9.39 -5.99
CA CYS A 134 -26.50 10.56 -5.94
C CYS A 134 -27.60 10.50 -7.02
N PRO A 135 -28.88 10.65 -6.66
CA PRO A 135 -29.97 10.84 -7.63
C PRO A 135 -29.68 12.02 -8.56
N ILE A 136 -29.90 11.86 -9.87
CA ILE A 136 -29.63 12.90 -10.87
C ILE A 136 -30.36 14.21 -10.53
N LYS A 137 -31.58 14.11 -10.01
CA LYS A 137 -32.42 15.25 -9.61
C LYS A 137 -31.79 16.12 -8.52
N TYR A 138 -30.90 15.56 -7.70
CA TYR A 138 -30.28 16.27 -6.58
C TYR A 138 -28.86 16.75 -6.90
N LYS A 139 -28.29 16.39 -8.06
CA LYS A 139 -26.94 16.83 -8.45
C LYS A 139 -26.86 18.34 -8.70
N GLU A 140 -27.97 18.97 -9.08
CA GLU A 140 -28.06 20.42 -9.34
C GLU A 140 -28.41 21.26 -8.10
N GLU A 141 -28.76 20.61 -6.99
CA GLU A 141 -29.08 21.29 -5.73
C GLU A 141 -27.83 21.89 -5.06
N SER A 142 -28.04 22.87 -4.18
CA SER A 142 -26.95 23.36 -3.32
C SER A 142 -26.40 22.24 -2.44
N LEU A 143 -25.09 22.30 -2.12
CA LEU A 143 -24.44 21.30 -1.28
C LEU A 143 -25.15 21.13 0.06
N GLU A 144 -25.59 22.22 0.68
CA GLU A 144 -26.31 22.23 1.95
C GLU A 144 -27.69 21.56 1.83
N ASN A 145 -28.47 21.86 0.79
CA ASN A 145 -29.75 21.18 0.55
C ASN A 145 -29.56 19.69 0.28
N ARG A 146 -28.53 19.34 -0.51
CA ARG A 146 -28.25 17.94 -0.84
C ARG A 146 -27.85 17.14 0.39
N LYS A 147 -27.11 17.74 1.34
CA LYS A 147 -26.83 17.14 2.65
C LYS A 147 -28.10 16.87 3.45
N ALA A 148 -29.02 17.83 3.51
CA ALA A 148 -30.29 17.65 4.22
C ALA A 148 -31.16 16.53 3.59
N LEU A 149 -31.16 16.40 2.26
CA LEU A 149 -31.85 15.28 1.58
C LEU A 149 -31.16 13.93 1.83
N PHE A 150 -29.83 13.93 1.96
CA PHE A 150 -29.04 12.74 2.24
C PHE A 150 -29.21 12.25 3.68
N GLU A 151 -29.39 13.15 4.65
CA GLU A 151 -29.65 12.83 6.06
C GLU A 151 -30.83 11.85 6.22
N SER A 152 -31.94 12.11 5.51
CA SER A 152 -33.09 11.19 5.51
C SER A 152 -32.77 9.79 5.01
N PHE A 153 -31.83 9.65 4.07
CA PHE A 153 -31.34 8.35 3.62
C PHE A 153 -30.44 7.71 4.66
N TRP A 154 -29.54 8.48 5.27
CA TRP A 154 -28.63 7.99 6.32
C TRP A 154 -29.38 7.39 7.50
N ASP A 155 -30.45 8.06 7.95
CA ASP A 155 -31.25 7.69 9.12
C ASP A 155 -32.31 6.62 8.80
N SER A 156 -32.50 6.27 7.53
CA SER A 156 -33.51 5.28 7.10
C SER A 156 -33.17 3.83 7.42
N ASN A 157 -31.96 3.57 7.95
CA ASN A 157 -31.38 2.25 8.19
C ASN A 157 -31.25 1.34 6.96
N VAL A 158 -31.47 1.82 5.74
CA VAL A 158 -31.29 0.99 4.54
C VAL A 158 -29.83 0.54 4.35
N PRO A 159 -29.59 -0.64 3.74
CA PRO A 159 -28.24 -1.11 3.48
C PRO A 159 -27.44 -0.14 2.60
N ARG A 160 -26.20 0.14 3.03
CA ARG A 160 -25.27 1.10 2.41
C ARG A 160 -24.21 0.38 1.59
N VAL A 161 -23.51 1.10 0.71
CA VAL A 161 -22.44 0.52 -0.11
C VAL A 161 -21.46 -0.34 0.71
N GLY A 162 -21.14 -1.52 0.18
CA GLY A 162 -20.32 -2.56 0.83
C GLY A 162 -21.10 -3.56 1.67
N GLU A 163 -22.37 -3.29 1.98
CA GLU A 163 -23.25 -4.22 2.67
C GLU A 163 -24.03 -5.09 1.69
N GLU A 164 -24.48 -6.26 2.14
CA GLU A 164 -25.24 -7.15 1.27
C GLU A 164 -26.56 -6.50 0.82
N VAL A 165 -26.90 -6.68 -0.46
CA VAL A 165 -28.15 -6.17 -1.07
C VAL A 165 -28.27 -4.64 -1.14
N ALA A 166 -27.21 -3.88 -0.79
CA ALA A 166 -27.23 -2.43 -0.96
C ALA A 166 -27.47 -2.02 -2.43
N LYS A 167 -28.45 -1.12 -2.62
CA LYS A 167 -28.87 -0.58 -3.93
C LYS A 167 -28.47 0.90 -4.13
N GLY A 168 -28.06 1.56 -3.06
CA GLY A 168 -27.58 2.94 -3.04
C GLY A 168 -28.67 4.01 -2.91
N TRP A 169 -28.24 5.24 -2.64
CA TRP A 169 -29.11 6.39 -2.38
C TRP A 169 -30.05 6.74 -3.53
N SER A 170 -29.61 6.61 -4.78
CA SER A 170 -30.41 6.85 -5.99
C SER A 170 -31.69 6.02 -6.02
N PHE A 171 -31.55 4.72 -5.77
CA PHE A 171 -32.66 3.78 -5.71
C PHE A 171 -33.62 4.10 -4.57
N TYR A 172 -33.10 4.50 -3.40
CA TYR A 172 -33.92 4.91 -2.26
C TYR A 172 -34.79 6.13 -2.58
N ALA A 173 -34.19 7.18 -3.15
CA ALA A 173 -34.89 8.44 -3.45
C ALA A 173 -36.02 8.27 -4.48
N GLU A 174 -35.83 7.37 -5.46
CA GLU A 174 -36.82 7.10 -6.50
C GLU A 174 -38.00 6.26 -5.99
N ASN A 175 -37.72 5.30 -5.12
CA ASN A 175 -38.73 4.36 -4.65
C ASN A 175 -39.36 4.75 -3.31
N LYS A 176 -38.84 5.81 -2.65
CA LYS A 176 -39.19 6.23 -1.29
C LYS A 176 -39.35 5.02 -0.37
N VAL A 177 -38.36 4.12 -0.41
CA VAL A 177 -38.42 2.87 0.33
C VAL A 177 -38.56 3.22 1.81
N VAL A 178 -39.76 2.98 2.35
CA VAL A 178 -40.00 3.07 3.79
C VAL A 178 -39.10 2.01 4.43
N ALA A 179 -38.45 2.38 5.54
CA ALA A 179 -37.64 1.49 6.37
C ALA A 179 -38.21 0.06 6.40
N PRO A 180 -37.36 -0.99 6.37
CA PRO A 180 -37.78 -2.37 6.14
C PRO A 180 -38.99 -2.71 7.01
N THR A 181 -40.16 -2.83 6.39
CA THR A 181 -41.40 -3.17 7.09
C THR A 181 -41.41 -4.68 7.33
N LYS A 182 -42.04 -5.11 8.45
CA LYS A 182 -42.19 -6.51 8.92
C LYS A 182 -42.70 -7.55 7.88
N LYS A 183 -42.96 -7.17 6.63
CA LYS A 183 -43.51 -8.02 5.56
C LYS A 183 -42.60 -8.23 4.34
N MET A 184 -41.36 -7.74 4.34
CA MET A 184 -40.37 -8.04 3.27
C MET A 184 -39.44 -9.18 3.71
N GLU A 185 -39.92 -10.41 3.63
CA GLU A 185 -39.28 -11.64 4.14
C GLU A 185 -37.92 -11.99 3.46
N ASP A 186 -37.54 -11.32 2.37
CA ASP A 186 -36.27 -11.57 1.67
C ASP A 186 -35.11 -10.64 2.09
N GLU A 187 -35.37 -9.49 2.71
CA GLU A 187 -34.33 -8.53 3.16
C GLU A 187 -33.91 -8.76 4.62
N GLY A 188 -34.69 -9.53 5.40
CA GLY A 188 -34.35 -9.99 6.76
C GLY A 188 -33.17 -10.98 6.84
N LYS A 189 -32.57 -11.36 5.70
CA LYS A 189 -31.33 -12.17 5.65
C LYS A 189 -30.05 -11.34 5.78
N ILE A 190 -30.09 -10.04 5.49
CA ILE A 190 -28.91 -9.15 5.51
C ILE A 190 -28.51 -8.82 6.95
N TYR A 191 -29.49 -8.51 7.80
CA TYR A 191 -29.30 -8.27 9.23
C TYR A 191 -28.92 -9.54 10.02
N LYS A 192 -29.20 -10.73 9.46
CA LYS A 192 -28.73 -12.01 10.02
C LYS A 192 -27.22 -12.17 9.92
N ASN A 193 -26.59 -11.78 8.81
CA ASN A 193 -25.14 -11.96 8.64
C ASN A 193 -24.30 -11.00 9.50
N LEU A 194 -24.75 -9.76 9.72
CA LEU A 194 -24.09 -8.81 10.63
C LEU A 194 -24.15 -9.28 12.10
N LYS A 195 -25.30 -9.81 12.54
CA LYS A 195 -25.45 -10.37 13.90
C LYS A 195 -24.98 -11.82 14.05
N GLU A 196 -24.73 -12.59 12.99
CA GLU A 196 -23.98 -13.86 13.06
C GLU A 196 -22.54 -13.61 13.52
N ILE A 197 -21.97 -12.46 13.16
CA ILE A 197 -20.67 -12.00 13.66
C ILE A 197 -20.79 -11.60 15.12
N ASP A 198 -21.81 -10.81 15.51
CA ASP A 198 -22.00 -10.44 16.92
C ASP A 198 -22.31 -11.67 17.80
N THR A 199 -23.14 -12.63 17.34
CA THR A 199 -23.42 -13.88 18.10
C THR A 199 -22.26 -14.86 18.14
N SER A 200 -21.43 -14.94 17.09
CA SER A 200 -20.17 -15.70 17.18
C SER A 200 -19.15 -15.01 18.09
N SER A 201 -19.12 -13.67 18.10
CA SER A 201 -18.27 -12.90 19.00
C SER A 201 -18.64 -13.12 20.47
N LEU A 202 -19.93 -13.20 20.83
CA LEU A 202 -20.37 -13.52 22.20
C LEU A 202 -19.94 -14.92 22.64
N SER A 203 -19.92 -15.90 21.73
CA SER A 203 -19.40 -17.25 22.00
C SER A 203 -17.89 -17.23 22.27
N ASP A 204 -17.14 -16.43 21.51
CA ASP A 204 -15.70 -16.29 21.68
C ASP A 204 -15.34 -15.43 22.91
N GLU A 205 -16.15 -14.41 23.24
CA GLU A 205 -16.05 -13.64 24.50
C GLU A 205 -16.25 -14.55 25.70
N GLN A 206 -17.28 -15.41 25.70
CA GLN A 206 -17.50 -16.37 26.78
C GLN A 206 -16.32 -17.33 26.94
N LYS A 207 -15.72 -17.81 25.85
CA LYS A 207 -14.50 -18.65 25.93
C LYS A 207 -13.34 -17.92 26.59
N ILE A 208 -13.14 -16.63 26.27
CA ILE A 208 -12.09 -15.81 26.88
C ILE A 208 -12.34 -15.65 28.38
N ILE A 209 -13.59 -15.43 28.78
CA ILE A 209 -13.98 -15.32 30.20
C ILE A 209 -13.75 -16.65 30.93
N ASP A 210 -14.14 -17.77 30.31
CA ASP A 210 -13.99 -19.12 30.86
C ASP A 210 -12.51 -19.52 31.05
N GLU A 211 -11.57 -18.93 30.29
CA GLU A 211 -10.13 -19.15 30.45
C GLU A 211 -9.58 -18.62 31.80
N LYS A 212 -10.33 -17.79 32.54
CA LYS A 212 -9.96 -17.23 33.85
C LYS A 212 -8.55 -16.62 33.88
N LEU A 213 -8.24 -15.84 32.86
CA LEU A 213 -6.98 -15.11 32.74
C LEU A 213 -6.90 -13.93 33.73
N SER A 214 -5.73 -13.29 33.80
CA SER A 214 -5.61 -12.06 34.57
C SER A 214 -6.44 -10.92 33.96
N LYS A 215 -6.83 -9.93 34.76
CA LYS A 215 -7.69 -8.82 34.33
C LYS A 215 -7.13 -8.11 33.08
N GLN A 216 -5.81 -7.89 33.04
CA GLN A 216 -5.10 -7.30 31.90
C GLN A 216 -5.22 -8.17 30.64
N GLN A 217 -5.03 -9.48 30.76
CA GLN A 217 -5.10 -10.39 29.61
C GLN A 217 -6.53 -10.55 29.08
N THR A 218 -7.51 -10.62 29.98
CA THR A 218 -8.94 -10.65 29.62
C THR A 218 -9.33 -9.38 28.88
N TRP A 219 -8.96 -8.20 29.39
CA TRP A 219 -9.22 -6.92 28.72
C TRP A 219 -8.61 -6.89 27.32
N LEU A 220 -7.34 -7.24 27.19
CA LEU A 220 -6.65 -7.25 25.90
C LEU A 220 -7.33 -8.16 24.87
N LYS A 221 -7.71 -9.38 25.28
CA LYS A 221 -8.35 -10.34 24.37
C LYS A 221 -9.74 -9.88 23.95
N ILE A 222 -10.56 -9.37 24.86
CA ILE A 222 -11.89 -8.85 24.54
C ILE A 222 -11.79 -7.59 23.67
N GLU A 223 -10.92 -6.64 24.03
CA GLU A 223 -10.68 -5.42 23.25
C GLU A 223 -10.23 -5.73 21.82
N GLN A 224 -9.35 -6.73 21.64
CA GLN A 224 -8.92 -7.21 20.32
C GLN A 224 -10.06 -7.88 19.56
N LEU A 225 -10.83 -8.76 20.21
CA LEU A 225 -11.95 -9.48 19.60
C LEU A 225 -13.02 -8.49 19.11
N ARG A 226 -13.44 -7.55 19.97
CA ARG A 226 -14.39 -6.50 19.62
C ARG A 226 -13.83 -5.60 18.52
N SER A 227 -12.57 -5.16 18.59
CA SER A 227 -11.96 -4.34 17.53
C SER A 227 -11.92 -5.05 16.16
N LEU A 228 -11.84 -6.39 16.12
CA LEU A 228 -11.87 -7.18 14.89
C LEU A 228 -13.28 -7.39 14.33
N ASN A 229 -14.28 -7.48 15.20
CA ASN A 229 -15.66 -7.83 14.82
C ASN A 229 -16.58 -6.60 14.68
N HIS A 230 -16.42 -5.60 15.54
CA HIS A 230 -17.26 -4.40 15.65
C HIS A 230 -16.77 -3.22 14.80
N TRP A 231 -16.14 -3.51 13.67
CA TRP A 231 -15.56 -2.50 12.79
C TRP A 231 -16.60 -1.77 11.93
N LEU A 232 -17.80 -2.34 11.74
CA LEU A 232 -18.92 -1.68 11.04
C LEU A 232 -19.81 -0.89 12.01
N PRO A 233 -20.38 0.26 11.57
CA PRO A 233 -21.35 1.03 12.35
C PRO A 233 -22.53 0.16 12.80
N TRP A 234 -22.90 0.29 14.07
CA TRP A 234 -24.07 -0.39 14.60
C TRP A 234 -25.36 0.29 14.14
N ARG A 235 -26.42 -0.49 13.90
CA ARG A 235 -27.76 -0.02 13.56
C ARG A 235 -28.83 -0.89 14.21
N PRO A 236 -29.98 -0.30 14.59
CA PRO A 236 -31.07 -1.04 15.22
C PRO A 236 -31.71 -2.04 14.27
N ASP A 237 -32.03 -3.24 14.79
CA ASP A 237 -32.78 -4.25 14.06
C ASP A 237 -34.29 -4.05 14.22
N ILE A 238 -34.89 -3.41 13.21
CA ILE A 238 -36.32 -3.13 13.13
C ILE A 238 -37.15 -4.44 13.17
N SER A 239 -36.59 -5.58 12.80
CA SER A 239 -37.29 -6.87 12.86
C SER A 239 -37.45 -7.40 14.30
N LYS A 240 -36.58 -6.96 15.21
CA LYS A 240 -36.59 -7.30 16.64
C LYS A 240 -37.14 -6.19 17.54
N ASP A 241 -37.72 -5.14 16.94
CA ASP A 241 -38.20 -3.95 17.64
C ASP A 241 -37.08 -3.22 18.42
N GLU A 242 -35.82 -3.33 17.98
CA GLU A 242 -34.71 -2.55 18.53
C GLU A 242 -34.75 -1.10 18.07
N THR A 243 -34.23 -0.23 18.94
CA THR A 243 -34.10 1.21 18.76
C THR A 243 -32.65 1.64 19.00
N GLU A 244 -32.32 2.90 18.73
CA GLU A 244 -30.98 3.43 19.01
C GLU A 244 -30.60 3.36 20.50
N GLU A 245 -31.60 3.32 21.40
CA GLU A 245 -31.41 3.17 22.84
C GLU A 245 -30.93 1.77 23.25
N ASP A 246 -31.10 0.77 22.38
CA ASP A 246 -30.65 -0.61 22.60
C ASP A 246 -29.17 -0.82 22.21
N CYS A 247 -28.47 0.24 21.79
CA CYS A 247 -27.05 0.18 21.48
C CYS A 247 -26.22 0.15 22.78
N GLU A 248 -25.66 -1.03 23.11
CA GLU A 248 -24.77 -1.19 24.28
C GLU A 248 -23.52 -0.32 24.19
N ASP A 249 -23.02 -0.09 22.98
CA ASP A 249 -21.78 0.62 22.69
C ASP A 249 -22.09 1.83 21.80
N VAL A 250 -22.44 2.95 22.44
CA VAL A 250 -22.93 4.18 21.79
C VAL A 250 -21.93 4.74 20.78
N ASP A 251 -20.62 4.54 20.99
CA ASP A 251 -19.60 4.99 20.04
C ASP A 251 -19.67 4.25 18.69
N ARG A 252 -20.32 3.08 18.63
CA ARG A 252 -20.60 2.37 17.37
C ARG A 252 -21.74 2.99 16.56
N LEU A 253 -22.59 3.80 17.19
CA LEU A 253 -23.70 4.48 16.54
C LEU A 253 -23.19 5.76 15.85
N VAL A 254 -22.95 5.67 14.54
CA VAL A 254 -22.45 6.82 13.77
C VAL A 254 -23.60 7.65 13.21
N LEU A 255 -23.84 8.81 13.83
CA LEU A 255 -24.91 9.74 13.45
C LEU A 255 -24.54 10.56 12.21
N PHE A 256 -25.54 11.16 11.57
CA PHE A 256 -25.30 12.01 10.40
C PHE A 256 -24.40 13.22 10.73
N ASP A 257 -24.54 13.80 11.92
CA ASP A 257 -23.71 14.91 12.39
C ASP A 257 -22.21 14.56 12.45
N ASP A 258 -21.87 13.28 12.64
CA ASP A 258 -20.48 12.84 12.68
C ASP A 258 -19.80 12.83 11.33
N ILE A 259 -20.57 12.66 10.25
CA ILE A 259 -20.07 12.51 8.88
C ILE A 259 -20.37 13.72 8.00
N SER A 260 -21.45 14.45 8.27
CA SER A 260 -21.91 15.62 7.50
C SER A 260 -20.84 16.68 7.26
N PRO A 261 -19.95 17.00 8.23
CA PRO A 261 -18.86 17.96 8.02
C PRO A 261 -17.83 17.54 6.95
N PHE A 262 -17.73 16.24 6.66
CA PHE A 262 -16.76 15.68 5.71
C PHE A 262 -17.36 15.39 4.33
N LEU A 263 -18.69 15.45 4.19
CA LEU A 263 -19.37 15.33 2.90
C LEU A 263 -19.04 16.53 1.99
N ILE A 264 -18.37 16.23 0.88
CA ILE A 264 -17.94 17.19 -0.14
C ILE A 264 -18.28 16.66 -1.54
N ASP A 265 -18.34 17.58 -2.51
CA ASP A 265 -18.38 17.25 -3.93
C ASP A 265 -17.05 16.68 -4.39
N ILE A 266 -17.06 15.46 -4.90
CA ILE A 266 -15.91 14.79 -5.50
C ILE A 266 -16.22 14.57 -6.99
N PRO A 267 -15.37 15.04 -7.91
CA PRO A 267 -15.53 14.77 -9.33
C PRO A 267 -15.59 13.26 -9.60
N GLU A 268 -16.42 12.85 -10.57
CA GLU A 268 -16.60 11.44 -10.93
C GLU A 268 -15.28 10.75 -11.32
N SER A 269 -14.33 11.49 -11.89
CA SER A 269 -12.98 11.03 -12.21
C SER A 269 -12.18 10.61 -10.96
N LEU A 270 -12.40 11.26 -9.81
CA LEU A 270 -11.66 11.03 -8.56
C LEU A 270 -12.39 10.11 -7.58
N CYS A 271 -13.66 9.77 -7.85
CA CYS A 271 -14.40 8.82 -7.03
C CYS A 271 -13.74 7.43 -7.01
N PHE A 272 -13.14 7.01 -8.13
CA PHE A 272 -12.36 5.77 -8.18
C PHE A 272 -11.14 5.85 -7.26
N ASP A 273 -10.42 6.97 -7.26
CA ASP A 273 -9.24 7.16 -6.42
C ASP A 273 -9.60 7.17 -4.91
N LEU A 274 -10.75 7.74 -4.53
CA LEU A 274 -11.28 7.65 -3.17
C LEU A 274 -11.49 6.21 -2.75
N MET A 275 -12.20 5.44 -3.59
CA MET A 275 -12.47 4.04 -3.33
C MET A 275 -11.18 3.24 -3.23
N TYR A 276 -10.26 3.46 -4.16
CA TYR A 276 -8.96 2.80 -4.19
C TYR A 276 -8.18 3.07 -2.90
N ALA A 277 -8.05 4.34 -2.50
CA ALA A 277 -7.36 4.75 -1.27
C ALA A 277 -8.01 4.17 0.00
N PHE A 278 -9.33 4.07 0.03
CA PHE A 278 -10.03 3.48 1.17
C PHE A 278 -9.87 1.96 1.23
N LEU A 279 -10.00 1.26 0.11
CA LEU A 279 -9.75 -0.19 0.05
C LEU A 279 -8.32 -0.51 0.49
N GLN A 280 -7.34 0.30 0.09
CA GLN A 280 -5.97 0.22 0.62
C GLN A 280 -5.87 0.48 2.13
N THR A 281 -6.76 1.30 2.70
CA THR A 281 -6.79 1.62 4.14
C THR A 281 -7.37 0.47 4.96
N ILE A 282 -8.39 -0.25 4.45
CA ILE A 282 -8.94 -1.45 5.08
C ILE A 282 -8.00 -2.67 4.95
N GLY A 283 -7.06 -2.63 4.00
CA GLY A 283 -6.09 -3.71 3.78
C GLY A 283 -6.38 -4.56 2.54
N ALA A 284 -7.18 -4.04 1.59
CA ALA A 284 -7.54 -4.68 0.33
C ALA A 284 -6.75 -4.18 -0.90
N GLY A 285 -5.61 -3.53 -0.68
CA GLY A 285 -4.71 -3.07 -1.74
C GLY A 285 -3.51 -3.98 -1.96
N GLU A 286 -2.79 -3.76 -3.06
CA GLU A 286 -1.46 -4.36 -3.28
C GLU A 286 -0.54 -4.05 -2.09
N GLU A 287 0.39 -4.96 -1.78
CA GLU A 287 1.39 -4.79 -0.71
C GLU A 287 1.96 -3.37 -0.76
N ARG A 288 1.73 -2.59 0.31
CA ARG A 288 2.36 -1.28 0.47
C ARG A 288 3.87 -1.53 0.52
N SER A 289 4.56 -1.35 -0.61
CA SER A 289 5.99 -1.09 -0.57
C SER A 289 6.16 0.11 0.35
N LEU A 290 7.04 0.01 1.35
CA LEU A 290 7.34 1.13 2.22
C LEU A 290 7.74 2.32 1.31
N THR A 291 6.87 3.32 1.17
CA THR A 291 7.16 4.49 0.33
C THR A 291 7.95 5.50 1.14
N SER A 292 8.78 6.29 0.46
CA SER A 292 9.62 7.33 1.07
C SER A 292 8.84 8.59 1.49
N ASP A 293 7.51 8.64 1.27
CA ASP A 293 6.71 9.83 1.58
C ASP A 293 6.55 10.04 3.10
N LEU A 294 6.80 11.26 3.57
CA LEU A 294 6.79 11.65 4.98
C LEU A 294 5.45 11.33 5.66
N MET A 295 4.35 11.57 4.95
CA MET A 295 3.00 11.34 5.48
C MET A 295 2.64 9.86 5.48
N SER A 296 3.11 9.07 4.49
CA SER A 296 2.83 7.63 4.47
C SER A 296 3.47 6.92 5.67
N GLN A 297 4.64 7.39 6.13
CA GLN A 297 5.35 6.85 7.29
C GLN A 297 4.56 6.97 8.61
N CYS A 298 3.76 8.04 8.77
CA CYS A 298 2.91 8.24 9.94
C CYS A 298 1.74 7.24 10.03
N TYR A 299 1.36 6.62 8.89
CA TYR A 299 0.26 5.67 8.78
C TYR A 299 0.71 4.19 8.80
N VAL A 300 2.02 3.93 8.85
CA VAL A 300 2.52 2.55 8.94
C VAL A 300 2.50 2.12 10.41
N GLU A 301 1.58 1.22 10.74
CA GLU A 301 1.49 0.59 12.06
C GLU A 301 1.86 -0.89 12.06
N ASP A 302 1.70 -1.57 10.92
CA ASP A 302 1.86 -3.03 10.81
C ASP A 302 2.92 -3.45 9.77
N LEU A 303 3.55 -4.59 10.02
CA LEU A 303 4.54 -5.24 9.14
C LEU A 303 3.90 -6.23 8.15
N SER A 304 2.61 -6.11 7.82
CA SER A 304 1.92 -7.10 6.98
C SER A 304 2.60 -7.34 5.63
N SER A 305 3.31 -6.34 5.10
CA SER A 305 4.11 -6.42 3.87
C SER A 305 5.56 -6.90 4.05
N LEU A 306 6.09 -7.00 5.27
CA LEU A 306 7.50 -7.26 5.54
C LEU A 306 7.74 -8.63 6.13
N SER A 307 7.72 -9.66 5.27
CA SER A 307 8.11 -11.05 5.55
C SER A 307 7.36 -11.72 6.73
N GLN A 308 6.72 -12.86 6.46
CA GLN A 308 6.09 -13.70 7.50
C GLN A 308 7.00 -14.02 8.71
N ASN A 309 8.32 -14.07 8.49
CA ASN A 309 9.30 -14.31 9.55
C ASN A 309 9.30 -13.21 10.62
N MET A 310 9.05 -11.94 10.25
CA MET A 310 9.04 -10.82 11.19
C MET A 310 7.76 -10.76 12.06
N GLN A 311 6.61 -11.14 11.50
CA GLN A 311 5.36 -11.25 12.26
C GLN A 311 5.48 -12.27 13.39
N VAL A 312 6.14 -13.40 13.11
CA VAL A 312 6.43 -14.44 14.10
C VAL A 312 7.49 -14.00 15.11
N LEU A 313 8.48 -13.20 14.68
CA LEU A 313 9.61 -12.74 15.50
C LEU A 313 9.23 -11.82 16.67
N LEU A 314 8.21 -10.99 16.47
CA LEU A 314 7.92 -9.84 17.33
C LEU A 314 6.55 -9.86 18.01
N SER A 315 5.69 -10.84 17.70
CA SER A 315 4.35 -10.93 18.28
C SER A 315 3.58 -9.59 18.20
N LEU A 316 3.84 -8.79 17.16
CA LEU A 316 3.02 -7.60 16.88
C LEU A 316 1.59 -8.10 16.79
N ASN A 317 0.74 -7.60 17.68
CA ASN A 317 -0.69 -7.82 17.59
C ASN A 317 -1.09 -7.23 16.25
N ASN A 318 -1.22 -8.11 15.25
CA ASN A 318 -1.58 -7.75 13.90
C ASN A 318 -3.06 -7.37 13.97
N PHE A 319 -3.35 -6.07 13.89
CA PHE A 319 -4.72 -5.59 13.71
C PHE A 319 -5.22 -5.84 12.27
N SER A 320 -4.52 -6.67 11.49
CA SER A 320 -4.92 -7.04 10.15
C SER A 320 -6.20 -7.89 10.22
N GLN A 321 -7.32 -7.26 9.88
CA GLN A 321 -8.63 -7.88 9.75
C GLN A 321 -8.62 -8.92 8.61
N ASN A 322 -8.06 -10.10 8.89
CA ASN A 322 -8.19 -11.28 8.06
C ASN A 322 -9.51 -12.00 8.35
N SER A 323 -10.62 -11.25 8.39
CA SER A 323 -11.95 -11.85 8.49
C SER A 323 -12.50 -12.08 7.08
N SER A 324 -13.19 -13.21 6.89
CA SER A 324 -14.02 -13.47 5.71
C SER A 324 -15.00 -12.32 5.44
N VAL A 325 -15.40 -11.61 6.49
CA VAL A 325 -16.32 -10.47 6.46
C VAL A 325 -15.75 -9.29 5.67
N VAL A 326 -14.49 -8.91 5.91
CA VAL A 326 -13.83 -7.82 5.15
C VAL A 326 -13.74 -8.20 3.66
N GLU A 327 -13.50 -9.47 3.34
CA GLU A 327 -13.50 -9.93 1.94
C GLU A 327 -14.87 -9.83 1.29
N SER A 328 -15.94 -10.20 2.00
CA SER A 328 -17.31 -10.04 1.54
C SER A 328 -17.64 -8.56 1.31
N PHE A 329 -17.25 -7.68 2.24
CA PHE A 329 -17.44 -6.24 2.13
C PHE A 329 -16.70 -5.66 0.91
N VAL A 330 -15.41 -5.95 0.76
CA VAL A 330 -14.60 -5.50 -0.40
C VAL A 330 -15.20 -6.01 -1.71
N THR A 331 -15.65 -7.27 -1.74
CA THR A 331 -16.34 -7.85 -2.91
C THR A 331 -17.64 -7.11 -3.21
N ALA A 332 -18.45 -6.81 -2.20
CA ALA A 332 -19.71 -6.08 -2.35
C ALA A 332 -19.49 -4.65 -2.84
N VAL A 333 -18.53 -3.90 -2.28
CA VAL A 333 -18.17 -2.55 -2.74
C VAL A 333 -17.85 -2.58 -4.23
N CYS A 334 -16.90 -3.43 -4.66
CA CYS A 334 -16.48 -3.49 -6.05
C CYS A 334 -17.62 -3.89 -7.01
N GLN A 335 -18.50 -4.81 -6.60
CA GLN A 335 -19.66 -5.22 -7.40
C GLN A 335 -20.71 -4.12 -7.52
N GLN A 336 -20.97 -3.38 -6.45
CA GLN A 336 -21.99 -2.32 -6.41
C GLN A 336 -21.52 -1.11 -7.21
N THR A 337 -20.29 -0.64 -6.99
CA THR A 337 -19.72 0.52 -7.68
C THR A 337 -19.41 0.22 -9.15
N GLY A 338 -19.03 -1.02 -9.48
CA GLY A 338 -18.79 -1.47 -10.87
C GLY A 338 -20.01 -1.38 -11.78
N LYS A 339 -21.23 -1.25 -11.24
CA LYS A 339 -22.45 -1.02 -12.04
C LYS A 339 -22.56 0.42 -12.55
N VAL A 340 -22.02 1.38 -11.79
CA VAL A 340 -22.18 2.82 -12.05
C VAL A 340 -20.97 3.42 -12.76
N LEU A 341 -19.78 2.88 -12.52
CA LEU A 341 -18.52 3.40 -13.06
C LEU A 341 -18.40 3.23 -14.59
N ASN A 342 -17.49 3.99 -15.19
CA ASN A 342 -17.11 3.87 -16.61
C ASN A 342 -16.38 2.53 -16.90
N SER A 343 -16.22 2.18 -18.18
CA SER A 343 -15.57 0.91 -18.60
C SER A 343 -14.11 0.78 -18.10
N GLU A 344 -13.35 1.88 -18.11
CA GLU A 344 -11.95 1.89 -17.67
C GLU A 344 -11.81 1.60 -16.17
N HIS A 345 -12.57 2.30 -15.31
CA HIS A 345 -12.57 2.09 -13.87
C HIS A 345 -13.13 0.71 -13.49
N LYS A 346 -14.04 0.13 -14.29
CA LYS A 346 -14.48 -1.27 -14.10
C LYS A 346 -13.33 -2.24 -14.30
N THR A 347 -12.52 -2.05 -15.35
CA THR A 347 -11.32 -2.87 -15.56
C THR A 347 -10.33 -2.71 -14.41
N ASN A 348 -10.08 -1.48 -13.93
CA ASN A 348 -9.17 -1.23 -12.81
C ASN A 348 -9.69 -1.84 -11.49
N LEU A 349 -11.00 -1.80 -11.24
CA LEU A 349 -11.64 -2.49 -10.11
C LEU A 349 -11.47 -4.01 -10.21
N ALA A 350 -11.65 -4.58 -11.42
CA ALA A 350 -11.45 -6.01 -11.64
C ALA A 350 -9.99 -6.40 -11.36
N LEU A 351 -9.02 -5.62 -11.83
CA LEU A 351 -7.60 -5.83 -11.54
C LEU A 351 -7.30 -5.75 -10.04
N LEU A 352 -7.84 -4.75 -9.33
CA LEU A 352 -7.68 -4.63 -7.88
C LEU A 352 -8.23 -5.86 -7.13
N MET A 353 -9.44 -6.30 -7.47
CA MET A 353 -10.07 -7.47 -6.86
C MET A 353 -9.25 -8.74 -7.09
N LEU A 354 -8.70 -8.88 -8.31
CA LEU A 354 -7.84 -10.01 -8.66
C LEU A 354 -6.54 -9.98 -7.85
N ASN A 355 -5.93 -8.81 -7.67
CA ASN A 355 -4.70 -8.65 -6.89
C ASN A 355 -4.93 -8.94 -5.41
N TYR A 356 -6.00 -8.41 -4.84
CA TYR A 356 -6.37 -8.68 -3.45
C TYR A 356 -6.55 -10.17 -3.16
N LYS A 357 -7.28 -10.89 -4.03
CA LYS A 357 -7.45 -12.35 -3.88
C LYS A 357 -6.17 -13.13 -4.16
N ALA A 358 -5.33 -12.65 -5.08
CA ALA A 358 -4.03 -13.23 -5.34
C ALA A 358 -3.15 -13.22 -4.10
N ASP A 359 -3.01 -12.05 -3.48
CA ASP A 359 -2.10 -11.79 -2.38
C ASP A 359 -2.49 -12.65 -1.17
N LYS A 360 -3.80 -12.80 -0.89
CA LYS A 360 -4.30 -13.73 0.14
C LYS A 360 -3.91 -15.18 -0.12
N VAL A 361 -4.00 -15.66 -1.36
CA VAL A 361 -3.64 -17.04 -1.70
C VAL A 361 -2.14 -17.26 -1.59
N ILE A 362 -1.33 -16.27 -1.98
CA ILE A 362 0.14 -16.31 -1.88
C ILE A 362 0.58 -16.29 -0.41
N GLN A 363 -0.06 -15.49 0.42
CA GLN A 363 0.24 -15.39 1.86
C GLN A 363 -0.24 -16.62 2.64
N SER A 364 -1.21 -17.39 2.14
CA SER A 364 -1.64 -18.63 2.79
C SER A 364 -0.53 -19.70 2.76
N VAL A 365 -0.08 -20.14 3.94
CA VAL A 365 1.02 -21.11 4.13
C VAL A 365 0.81 -22.42 3.35
N ASN A 366 -0.46 -22.77 3.08
CA ASN A 366 -0.86 -23.88 2.24
C ASN A 366 -1.70 -23.34 1.08
N GLN A 367 -1.12 -23.19 -0.11
CA GLN A 367 -1.87 -22.92 -1.33
C GLN A 367 -2.89 -24.04 -1.55
N THR A 368 -4.16 -23.81 -1.21
CA THR A 368 -5.19 -24.83 -1.40
C THR A 368 -5.59 -24.88 -2.87
N SER A 369 -5.73 -26.10 -3.41
CA SER A 369 -6.19 -26.30 -4.79
C SER A 369 -7.58 -25.67 -5.05
N ALA A 370 -8.41 -25.52 -4.00
CA ALA A 370 -9.69 -24.83 -4.05
C ALA A 370 -9.55 -23.30 -4.25
N ALA A 371 -8.60 -22.66 -3.57
CA ALA A 371 -8.35 -21.22 -3.72
C ALA A 371 -7.84 -20.88 -5.13
N ILE A 372 -6.93 -21.70 -5.68
CA ILE A 372 -6.46 -21.55 -7.07
C ILE A 372 -7.61 -21.72 -8.07
N LYS A 373 -8.55 -22.65 -7.83
CA LYS A 373 -9.75 -22.82 -8.67
C LYS A 373 -10.67 -21.61 -8.60
N SER A 374 -10.84 -21.00 -7.43
CA SER A 374 -11.62 -19.77 -7.23
C SER A 374 -11.02 -18.60 -8.03
N ILE A 375 -9.69 -18.43 -8.00
CA ILE A 375 -9.05 -17.40 -8.81
C ILE A 375 -9.24 -17.67 -10.31
N LYS A 376 -9.07 -18.92 -10.75
CA LYS A 376 -9.29 -19.31 -12.16
C LYS A 376 -10.74 -19.06 -12.61
N SER A 377 -11.73 -19.27 -11.75
CA SER A 377 -13.13 -18.98 -12.10
C SER A 377 -13.40 -17.48 -12.20
N LEU A 378 -12.79 -16.67 -11.33
CA LEU A 378 -12.87 -15.20 -11.38
C LEU A 378 -12.21 -14.63 -12.65
N PHE A 379 -11.01 -15.07 -13.02
CA PHE A 379 -10.42 -14.64 -14.28
C PHE A 379 -11.27 -15.02 -15.49
N LYS A 380 -11.88 -16.22 -15.47
CA LYS A 380 -12.82 -16.64 -16.51
C LYS A 380 -14.08 -15.79 -16.55
N SER A 381 -14.61 -15.31 -15.43
CA SER A 381 -15.76 -14.40 -15.43
C SER A 381 -15.39 -13.03 -15.95
N VAL A 382 -14.24 -12.48 -15.54
CA VAL A 382 -13.73 -11.17 -16.02
C VAL A 382 -13.48 -11.22 -17.53
N LEU A 383 -12.83 -12.27 -18.04
CA LEU A 383 -12.57 -12.45 -19.47
C LEU A 383 -13.82 -12.79 -20.30
N LYS A 384 -14.96 -13.15 -19.70
CA LYS A 384 -16.22 -13.32 -20.45
C LYS A 384 -16.74 -11.98 -20.95
N GLU A 385 -16.48 -10.90 -20.22
CA GLU A 385 -16.90 -9.56 -20.59
C GLU A 385 -16.18 -9.09 -21.87
N PRO A 386 -16.89 -8.55 -22.86
CA PRO A 386 -16.31 -8.23 -24.17
C PRO A 386 -15.21 -7.17 -24.09
N GLU A 387 -15.33 -6.22 -23.15
CA GLU A 387 -14.36 -5.14 -22.90
C GLU A 387 -13.01 -5.68 -22.42
N ASN A 388 -13.03 -6.73 -21.59
CA ASN A 388 -11.85 -7.30 -20.95
C ASN A 388 -11.13 -8.34 -21.82
N ARG A 389 -11.80 -8.89 -22.85
CA ARG A 389 -11.21 -9.91 -23.75
C ARG A 389 -10.00 -9.39 -24.52
N GLU A 390 -10.04 -8.11 -24.88
CA GLU A 390 -8.98 -7.47 -25.68
C GLU A 390 -7.92 -6.76 -24.82
N ASN A 391 -8.07 -6.79 -23.49
CA ASN A 391 -7.17 -6.09 -22.58
C ASN A 391 -5.93 -6.94 -22.25
N VAL A 392 -4.77 -6.50 -22.72
CA VAL A 392 -3.46 -7.16 -22.54
C VAL A 392 -3.10 -7.32 -21.06
N ASP A 393 -3.43 -6.34 -20.22
CA ASP A 393 -3.04 -6.31 -18.80
C ASP A 393 -3.76 -7.39 -17.97
N ILE A 394 -5.03 -7.67 -18.28
CA ILE A 394 -5.80 -8.72 -17.61
C ILE A 394 -5.22 -10.11 -17.93
N TRP A 395 -4.93 -10.37 -19.21
CA TRP A 395 -4.29 -11.61 -19.63
C TRP A 395 -2.90 -11.77 -19.02
N MET A 396 -2.12 -10.68 -18.98
CA MET A 396 -0.81 -10.65 -18.35
C MET A 396 -0.91 -10.99 -16.87
N ARG A 397 -1.82 -10.35 -16.14
CA ARG A 397 -2.00 -10.57 -14.71
C ARG A 397 -2.47 -11.99 -14.40
N TYR A 398 -3.32 -12.57 -15.26
CA TYR A 398 -3.74 -13.97 -15.13
C TYR A 398 -2.55 -14.93 -15.26
N ALA A 399 -1.70 -14.72 -16.27
CA ALA A 399 -0.52 -15.55 -16.49
C ALA A 399 0.50 -15.43 -15.36
N GLN A 400 0.79 -14.21 -14.89
CA GLN A 400 1.68 -13.96 -13.76
C GLN A 400 1.16 -14.64 -12.49
N LEU A 401 -0.12 -14.51 -12.17
CA LEU A 401 -0.67 -15.16 -10.99
C LEU A 401 -0.57 -16.68 -11.04
N LEU A 402 -0.86 -17.29 -12.19
CA LEU A 402 -0.71 -18.74 -12.36
C LEU A 402 0.75 -19.17 -12.18
N TRP A 403 1.69 -18.36 -12.68
CA TRP A 403 3.11 -18.57 -12.45
C TRP A 403 3.44 -18.48 -10.94
N LYS A 404 2.82 -17.56 -10.18
CA LYS A 404 3.11 -17.36 -8.73
C LYS A 404 2.62 -18.55 -7.92
N CYS A 405 1.50 -19.13 -8.34
CA CYS A 405 0.94 -20.37 -7.81
C CYS A 405 1.68 -21.63 -8.29
N GLY A 406 2.78 -21.50 -9.05
CA GLY A 406 3.56 -22.63 -9.57
C GLY A 406 2.88 -23.41 -10.72
N GLN A 407 1.80 -22.89 -11.29
CA GLN A 407 1.05 -23.50 -12.41
C GLN A 407 1.68 -23.13 -13.77
N ASN A 408 2.97 -23.41 -13.94
CA ASN A 408 3.78 -22.92 -15.08
C ASN A 408 3.22 -23.34 -16.46
N GLN A 409 2.76 -24.59 -16.60
CA GLN A 409 2.22 -25.10 -17.87
C GLN A 409 0.90 -24.42 -18.25
N GLU A 410 0.05 -24.12 -17.27
CA GLU A 410 -1.18 -23.37 -17.52
C GLU A 410 -0.88 -21.92 -17.87
N ALA A 411 0.07 -21.28 -17.18
CA ALA A 411 0.52 -19.92 -17.49
C ALA A 411 1.04 -19.82 -18.94
N ILE A 412 1.86 -20.80 -19.37
CA ILE A 412 2.31 -20.92 -20.78
C ILE A 412 1.11 -21.02 -21.72
N GLY A 413 0.16 -21.93 -21.46
CA GLY A 413 -1.01 -22.12 -22.31
C GLY A 413 -1.91 -20.88 -22.42
N ILE A 414 -2.05 -20.11 -21.33
CA ILE A 414 -2.76 -18.83 -21.31
C ILE A 414 -2.03 -17.77 -22.15
N LEU A 415 -0.71 -17.63 -21.98
CA LEU A 415 0.08 -16.66 -22.76
C LEU A 415 0.07 -17.00 -24.25
N GLU A 416 0.25 -18.26 -24.63
CA GLU A 416 0.16 -18.67 -26.02
C GLU A 416 -1.23 -18.39 -26.62
N MET A 417 -2.31 -18.60 -25.86
CA MET A 417 -3.66 -18.28 -26.31
C MET A 417 -3.85 -16.77 -26.48
N ALA A 418 -3.42 -15.98 -25.50
CA ALA A 418 -3.52 -14.53 -25.53
C ALA A 418 -2.72 -13.93 -26.69
N ILE A 419 -1.49 -14.40 -26.92
CA ILE A 419 -0.63 -13.95 -28.03
C ILE A 419 -1.27 -14.28 -29.38
N SER A 420 -1.79 -15.49 -29.57
CA SER A 420 -2.45 -15.86 -30.83
C SER A 420 -3.70 -15.03 -31.12
N LEU A 421 -4.45 -14.62 -30.08
CA LEU A 421 -5.67 -13.83 -30.20
C LEU A 421 -5.41 -12.33 -30.36
N LEU A 422 -4.49 -11.77 -29.56
CA LEU A 422 -4.25 -10.33 -29.43
C LEU A 422 -3.11 -9.83 -30.32
N GLY A 423 -2.11 -10.67 -30.59
CA GLY A 423 -0.94 -10.32 -31.40
C GLY A 423 -1.29 -9.62 -32.72
N PRO A 424 -2.18 -10.18 -33.55
CA PRO A 424 -2.57 -9.57 -34.82
C PRO A 424 -3.26 -8.21 -34.70
N LYS A 425 -3.90 -7.92 -33.55
CA LYS A 425 -4.69 -6.70 -33.31
C LYS A 425 -3.90 -5.59 -32.61
N LYS A 426 -3.08 -5.97 -31.63
CA LYS A 426 -2.39 -5.06 -30.71
C LYS A 426 -0.89 -4.89 -31.03
N GLY A 427 -0.35 -5.68 -31.96
CA GLY A 427 1.00 -5.53 -32.47
C GLY A 427 2.07 -5.53 -31.37
N GLN A 428 2.77 -4.40 -31.20
CA GLN A 428 3.89 -4.24 -30.28
C GLN A 428 3.49 -4.26 -28.79
N ASP A 429 2.21 -4.08 -28.45
CA ASP A 429 1.78 -4.11 -27.04
C ASP A 429 1.83 -5.53 -26.43
N VAL A 430 1.97 -6.55 -27.30
CA VAL A 430 2.05 -7.97 -26.90
C VAL A 430 3.50 -8.39 -26.57
N ILE A 431 4.51 -7.54 -26.80
CA ILE A 431 5.94 -7.86 -26.56
C ILE A 431 6.16 -8.34 -25.11
N GLN A 432 5.46 -7.76 -24.14
CA GLN A 432 5.55 -8.20 -22.74
C GLN A 432 5.11 -9.66 -22.56
N MET A 433 4.09 -10.13 -23.30
CA MET A 433 3.63 -11.52 -23.24
C MET A 433 4.70 -12.46 -23.77
N TYR A 434 5.39 -12.06 -24.85
CA TYR A 434 6.54 -12.79 -25.38
C TYR A 434 7.68 -12.87 -24.37
N ARG A 435 8.04 -11.76 -23.72
CA ARG A 435 9.08 -11.75 -22.67
C ARG A 435 8.74 -12.75 -21.57
N VAL A 436 7.54 -12.67 -20.99
CA VAL A 436 7.11 -13.54 -19.88
C VAL A 436 7.08 -15.01 -20.32
N LEU A 437 6.59 -15.30 -21.53
CA LEU A 437 6.60 -16.65 -22.09
C LEU A 437 8.02 -17.21 -22.25
N VAL A 438 8.95 -16.40 -22.75
CA VAL A 438 10.36 -16.78 -22.89
C VAL A 438 11.00 -17.05 -21.53
N GLU A 439 10.75 -16.20 -20.53
CA GLU A 439 11.25 -16.41 -19.17
C GLU A 439 10.73 -17.71 -18.54
N LEU A 440 9.44 -18.03 -18.74
CA LEU A 440 8.84 -19.30 -18.32
C LEU A 440 9.51 -20.51 -18.98
N LEU A 441 9.76 -20.44 -20.29
CA LEU A 441 10.43 -21.51 -21.05
C LEU A 441 11.91 -21.70 -20.67
N LEU A 442 12.56 -20.63 -20.19
CA LEU A 442 13.92 -20.67 -19.66
C LEU A 442 13.97 -21.09 -18.19
N GLY A 443 12.82 -21.32 -17.54
CA GLY A 443 12.76 -21.74 -16.15
C GLY A 443 13.13 -20.64 -15.16
N PHE A 444 12.88 -19.37 -15.50
CA PHE A 444 12.99 -18.30 -14.52
C PHE A 444 12.07 -18.58 -13.33
N THR A 445 12.53 -18.26 -12.13
CA THR A 445 11.69 -18.28 -10.94
C THR A 445 10.94 -16.95 -10.85
N GLU A 446 9.63 -16.97 -10.66
CA GLU A 446 8.81 -15.76 -10.52
C GLU A 446 8.87 -15.16 -9.12
N VAL A 447 10.07 -14.97 -8.60
CA VAL A 447 10.19 -14.43 -7.24
C VAL A 447 10.32 -12.91 -7.35
N GLU A 448 9.32 -12.20 -6.84
CA GLU A 448 9.42 -10.78 -6.50
C GLU A 448 10.54 -10.53 -5.46
N ARG A 449 10.89 -11.54 -4.66
CA ARG A 449 12.12 -11.57 -3.85
C ARG A 449 13.32 -11.93 -4.73
N LEU A 450 14.00 -10.88 -5.19
CA LEU A 450 15.35 -10.98 -5.72
C LEU A 450 16.25 -11.69 -4.69
N CYS A 451 17.15 -12.54 -5.17
CA CYS A 451 18.19 -13.24 -4.41
C CYS A 451 17.77 -14.36 -3.44
N SER A 452 16.61 -15.03 -3.60
CA SER A 452 16.34 -16.29 -2.86
C SER A 452 17.35 -17.39 -3.22
N MET A 453 18.37 -17.55 -2.38
CA MET A 453 19.42 -18.55 -2.52
C MET A 453 18.95 -19.89 -1.93
N GLY A 454 18.05 -20.55 -2.65
CA GLY A 454 17.74 -21.96 -2.44
C GLY A 454 17.98 -22.69 -3.75
N ARG A 455 18.90 -23.66 -3.78
CA ARG A 455 18.92 -24.67 -4.83
C ARG A 455 17.62 -25.48 -4.69
N LYS A 456 16.51 -24.97 -5.22
CA LYS A 456 15.31 -25.77 -5.36
C LYS A 456 15.58 -26.75 -6.50
N ASP A 457 15.50 -28.04 -6.20
CA ASP A 457 15.55 -29.17 -7.11
C ASP A 457 14.40 -29.20 -8.15
N GLN A 458 13.82 -28.04 -8.48
CA GLN A 458 12.93 -27.91 -9.64
C GLN A 458 13.82 -27.57 -10.84
N ARG A 459 14.45 -28.61 -11.41
CA ARG A 459 14.84 -28.57 -12.81
C ARG A 459 13.56 -28.45 -13.64
N ASN A 460 13.03 -27.23 -13.77
CA ASN A 460 12.11 -26.93 -14.85
C ASN A 460 12.82 -27.30 -16.16
N ASP A 461 12.13 -27.96 -17.10
CA ASP A 461 12.66 -28.30 -18.41
C ASP A 461 13.05 -27.01 -19.17
N VAL A 462 14.28 -26.54 -18.97
CA VAL A 462 14.82 -25.38 -19.66
C VAL A 462 14.89 -25.71 -21.14
N ASN A 463 14.14 -24.97 -21.96
CA ASN A 463 14.02 -25.23 -23.39
C ASN A 463 14.46 -24.01 -24.21
N PRO A 464 15.78 -23.77 -24.39
CA PRO A 464 16.30 -22.61 -25.11
C PRO A 464 15.85 -22.57 -26.58
N SER A 465 15.66 -23.73 -27.21
CA SER A 465 15.17 -23.84 -28.60
C SER A 465 13.73 -23.35 -28.76
N LYS A 466 12.85 -23.68 -27.81
CA LYS A 466 11.47 -23.18 -27.78
C LYS A 466 11.44 -21.67 -27.57
N ALA A 467 12.24 -21.16 -26.62
CA ALA A 467 12.39 -19.74 -26.36
C ALA A 467 12.85 -18.96 -27.61
N LEU A 468 13.81 -19.49 -28.36
CA LEU A 468 14.29 -18.91 -29.63
C LEU A 468 13.19 -18.87 -30.70
N SER A 469 12.41 -19.95 -30.82
CA SER A 469 11.26 -20.02 -31.73
C SER A 469 10.19 -18.97 -31.42
N VAL A 470 9.89 -18.77 -30.12
CA VAL A 470 8.96 -17.74 -29.64
C VAL A 470 9.45 -16.33 -29.99
N LEU A 471 10.73 -16.02 -29.79
CA LEU A 471 11.31 -14.72 -30.16
C LEU A 471 11.32 -14.51 -31.69
N SER A 472 11.57 -15.57 -32.47
CA SER A 472 11.46 -15.51 -33.94
C SER A 472 10.03 -15.20 -34.38
N CYS A 473 9.02 -15.77 -33.72
CA CYS A 473 7.61 -15.48 -34.00
C CYS A 473 7.24 -14.02 -33.72
N LEU A 474 7.82 -13.40 -32.68
CA LEU A 474 7.63 -11.98 -32.39
C LEU A 474 8.15 -11.11 -33.54
N VAL A 475 9.38 -11.36 -33.97
CA VAL A 475 10.04 -10.57 -35.03
C VAL A 475 9.38 -10.76 -36.39
N GLU A 476 8.88 -11.96 -36.68
CA GLU A 476 8.21 -12.28 -37.93
C GLU A 476 6.72 -11.88 -37.96
N GLY A 477 6.16 -11.41 -36.84
CA GLY A 477 4.73 -11.11 -36.70
C GLY A 477 3.82 -12.34 -36.82
N LYS A 478 4.37 -13.55 -36.69
CA LYS A 478 3.66 -14.83 -36.82
C LYS A 478 3.03 -15.27 -35.50
N HIS A 479 2.20 -14.41 -34.92
CA HIS A 479 1.61 -14.60 -33.58
C HIS A 479 0.84 -15.91 -33.41
N GLN A 480 0.19 -16.40 -34.47
CA GLN A 480 -0.58 -17.65 -34.44
C GLN A 480 0.29 -18.91 -34.36
N ASN A 481 1.58 -18.83 -34.72
CA ASN A 481 2.50 -19.97 -34.74
C ASN A 481 3.27 -20.17 -33.43
N VAL A 482 3.04 -19.34 -32.41
CA VAL A 482 3.77 -19.37 -31.14
C VAL A 482 3.68 -20.73 -30.43
N LYS A 483 2.57 -21.46 -30.61
CA LYS A 483 2.36 -22.82 -30.07
C LYS A 483 3.12 -23.94 -30.77
N LYS A 484 3.65 -23.68 -31.99
CA LYS A 484 4.20 -24.73 -32.85
C LYS A 484 5.65 -25.07 -32.54
N TYR A 485 6.40 -24.13 -31.93
CA TYR A 485 7.81 -24.32 -31.56
C TYR A 485 8.69 -24.82 -32.72
N GLU A 486 8.52 -24.21 -33.90
CA GLU A 486 9.28 -24.57 -35.11
C GLU A 486 10.78 -24.30 -34.94
N SER A 487 11.62 -25.12 -35.58
CA SER A 487 13.07 -24.96 -35.56
C SER A 487 13.50 -23.69 -36.30
N VAL A 488 14.34 -22.87 -35.66
CA VAL A 488 14.79 -21.59 -36.20
C VAL A 488 16.05 -21.78 -37.04
N SER A 489 16.06 -21.31 -38.28
CA SER A 489 17.25 -21.36 -39.14
C SER A 489 18.32 -20.34 -38.69
N PRO A 490 19.62 -20.57 -38.92
CA PRO A 490 20.68 -19.62 -38.57
C PRO A 490 20.49 -18.21 -39.17
N ILE A 491 19.90 -18.13 -40.37
CA ILE A 491 19.58 -16.85 -41.02
C ILE A 491 18.45 -16.12 -40.27
N ALA A 492 17.44 -16.86 -39.83
CA ALA A 492 16.35 -16.30 -39.02
C ALA A 492 16.86 -15.81 -37.66
N ILE A 493 17.84 -16.49 -37.04
CA ILE A 493 18.50 -16.03 -35.81
C ILE A 493 19.18 -14.67 -36.03
N LEU A 494 20.00 -14.52 -37.07
CA LEU A 494 20.67 -13.24 -37.37
C LEU A 494 19.68 -12.12 -37.69
N LYS A 495 18.59 -12.44 -38.41
CA LYS A 495 17.51 -11.50 -38.70
C LYS A 495 16.78 -11.10 -37.41
N CYS A 496 16.53 -12.03 -36.51
CA CYS A 496 15.90 -11.80 -35.21
C CYS A 496 16.67 -10.77 -34.39
N GLY A 497 17.99 -10.96 -34.23
CA GLY A 497 18.86 -10.02 -33.52
C GLY A 497 18.83 -8.61 -34.12
N LYS A 498 18.98 -8.49 -35.45
CA LYS A 498 18.92 -7.18 -36.13
C LYS A 498 17.56 -6.49 -35.98
N THR A 499 16.46 -7.23 -36.12
CA THR A 499 15.14 -6.62 -35.99
C THR A 499 14.86 -6.17 -34.56
N LEU A 500 15.24 -6.96 -33.54
CA LEU A 500 15.12 -6.55 -32.13
C LEU A 500 15.92 -5.28 -31.84
N GLU A 501 17.10 -5.14 -32.42
CA GLU A 501 17.90 -3.92 -32.34
C GLU A 501 17.20 -2.73 -33.00
N THR A 502 16.68 -2.89 -34.22
CA THR A 502 15.91 -1.81 -34.88
C THR A 502 14.66 -1.41 -34.10
N LEU A 503 13.95 -2.37 -33.50
CA LEU A 503 12.78 -2.10 -32.66
C LEU A 503 13.16 -1.35 -31.39
N THR A 504 14.28 -1.72 -30.75
CA THR A 504 14.78 -1.04 -29.56
C THR A 504 15.12 0.41 -29.88
N ASN A 505 15.87 0.65 -30.96
CA ASN A 505 16.26 1.99 -31.38
C ASN A 505 15.06 2.85 -31.82
N ALA A 506 14.08 2.26 -32.51
CA ALA A 506 12.86 2.96 -32.90
C ALA A 506 12.02 3.36 -31.68
N SER A 507 11.88 2.48 -30.68
CA SER A 507 11.21 2.83 -29.42
C SER A 507 11.96 3.90 -28.63
N TRP A 508 13.29 3.88 -28.67
CA TRP A 508 14.13 4.89 -28.02
C TRP A 508 13.94 6.29 -28.63
N LEU A 509 13.96 6.39 -29.96
CA LEU A 509 13.73 7.66 -30.66
C LEU A 509 12.37 8.27 -30.32
N LYS A 510 11.32 7.45 -30.23
CA LYS A 510 9.99 7.92 -29.82
C LYS A 510 9.95 8.49 -28.40
N ILE A 511 10.70 7.90 -27.46
CA ILE A 511 10.80 8.43 -26.09
C ILE A 511 11.47 9.82 -26.08
N GLN A 512 12.44 10.05 -26.97
CA GLN A 512 13.08 11.36 -27.09
C GLN A 512 12.16 12.43 -27.69
N GLU A 513 11.23 12.03 -28.56
CA GLU A 513 10.29 12.93 -29.24
C GLU A 513 9.01 13.23 -28.40
N GLU A 514 8.52 12.25 -27.61
CA GLU A 514 7.24 12.33 -26.88
C GLU A 514 7.42 12.24 -25.36
N ILE A 515 7.75 13.35 -24.69
CA ILE A 515 7.86 13.41 -23.21
C ILE A 515 6.48 13.70 -22.53
N GLY A 516 5.38 13.33 -23.20
CA GLY A 516 3.99 13.66 -22.83
C GLY A 516 3.15 12.53 -22.22
N GLU A 517 1.81 12.66 -22.25
CA GLU A 517 0.84 11.72 -21.61
C GLU A 517 0.91 10.28 -22.15
N ASP A 518 1.27 10.09 -23.43
CA ASP A 518 1.49 8.77 -24.06
C ASP A 518 2.88 8.15 -23.76
N GLY A 519 3.75 8.88 -23.05
CA GLY A 519 5.12 8.47 -22.75
C GLY A 519 5.25 7.17 -21.94
N ASN A 520 4.25 6.84 -21.11
CA ASN A 520 4.23 5.60 -20.33
C ASN A 520 4.16 4.34 -21.21
N LEU A 521 3.42 4.41 -22.33
CA LEU A 521 3.29 3.28 -23.25
C LEU A 521 4.58 3.08 -24.06
N CYS A 522 5.19 4.18 -24.53
CA CYS A 522 6.48 4.18 -25.21
C CYS A 522 7.61 3.67 -24.31
N LEU A 523 7.65 4.11 -23.04
CA LEU A 523 8.54 3.64 -21.99
C LEU A 523 8.40 2.12 -21.77
N ARG A 524 7.17 1.64 -21.61
CA ARG A 524 6.89 0.21 -21.45
C ARG A 524 7.38 -0.58 -22.66
N ARG A 525 7.09 -0.12 -23.88
CA ARG A 525 7.54 -0.77 -25.12
C ARG A 525 9.07 -0.84 -25.23
N TYR A 526 9.78 0.25 -24.95
CA TYR A 526 11.25 0.26 -24.97
C TYR A 526 11.82 -0.75 -23.97
N LEU A 527 11.36 -0.74 -22.72
CA LEU A 527 11.82 -1.68 -21.70
C LEU A 527 11.62 -3.13 -22.11
N GLU A 528 10.44 -3.46 -22.64
CA GLU A 528 10.15 -4.83 -23.05
C GLU A 528 10.98 -5.26 -24.28
N CYS A 529 11.27 -4.34 -25.21
CA CYS A 529 12.23 -4.58 -26.31
C CYS A 529 13.64 -4.85 -25.79
N VAL A 530 14.15 -4.01 -24.88
CA VAL A 530 15.48 -4.17 -24.27
C VAL A 530 15.60 -5.52 -23.55
N LYS A 531 14.59 -5.91 -22.77
CA LYS A 531 14.53 -7.20 -22.07
C LYS A 531 14.51 -8.38 -23.05
N CYS A 532 13.71 -8.31 -24.11
CA CYS A 532 13.68 -9.33 -25.17
C CYS A 532 15.02 -9.44 -25.92
N LYS A 533 15.69 -8.32 -26.22
CA LYS A 533 17.04 -8.30 -26.82
C LYS A 533 18.07 -8.93 -25.89
N ALA A 534 18.03 -8.60 -24.59
CA ALA A 534 18.92 -9.21 -23.60
C ALA A 534 18.70 -10.74 -23.48
N LEU A 535 17.44 -11.20 -23.48
CA LEU A 535 17.12 -12.64 -23.48
C LEU A 535 17.59 -13.33 -24.76
N PHE A 536 17.43 -12.69 -25.91
CA PHE A 536 17.93 -13.22 -27.19
C PHE A 536 19.45 -13.45 -27.14
N GLU A 537 20.21 -12.46 -26.69
CA GLU A 537 21.66 -12.56 -26.52
C GLU A 537 22.06 -13.62 -25.49
N TYR A 538 21.29 -13.76 -24.42
CA TYR A 538 21.49 -14.78 -23.38
C TYR A 538 21.33 -16.22 -23.92
N ILE A 539 20.43 -16.43 -24.87
CA ILE A 539 20.17 -17.75 -25.47
C ILE A 539 21.21 -18.08 -26.56
N ASN A 540 21.55 -17.09 -27.39
CA ASN A 540 22.25 -17.32 -28.66
C ASN A 540 23.78 -17.33 -28.54
N THR A 541 24.35 -16.59 -27.58
CA THR A 541 25.80 -16.35 -27.53
C THR A 541 26.52 -17.32 -26.59
N SER A 542 27.78 -17.67 -26.91
CA SER A 542 28.62 -18.56 -26.10
C SER A 542 28.98 -17.97 -24.73
N SER A 543 29.22 -16.66 -24.65
CA SER A 543 29.22 -15.90 -23.39
C SER A 543 27.82 -15.37 -23.08
N LYS A 544 26.98 -16.25 -22.52
CA LYS A 544 25.55 -16.00 -22.30
C LYS A 544 25.27 -14.73 -21.49
N ILE A 545 25.99 -14.51 -20.39
CA ILE A 545 25.68 -13.43 -19.44
C ILE A 545 26.32 -12.09 -19.78
N ASP A 546 27.54 -12.07 -20.35
CA ASP A 546 28.27 -10.83 -20.61
C ASP A 546 27.61 -10.02 -21.73
N THR A 547 27.19 -10.69 -22.81
CA THR A 547 26.50 -10.00 -23.92
C THR A 547 25.12 -9.51 -23.50
N ALA A 548 24.36 -10.33 -22.77
CA ALA A 548 23.05 -9.95 -22.27
C ALA A 548 23.12 -8.77 -21.29
N THR A 549 24.09 -8.76 -20.37
CA THR A 549 24.31 -7.62 -19.47
C THR A 549 24.87 -6.39 -20.18
N SER A 550 25.63 -6.56 -21.27
CA SER A 550 26.07 -5.45 -22.14
C SER A 550 24.89 -4.73 -22.78
N VAL A 551 23.84 -5.43 -23.23
CA VAL A 551 22.62 -4.80 -23.76
C VAL A 551 21.96 -3.92 -22.70
N LEU A 552 21.86 -4.41 -21.46
CA LEU A 552 21.28 -3.65 -20.34
C LEU A 552 22.16 -2.46 -19.95
N ASN A 553 23.48 -2.62 -19.95
CA ASN A 553 24.44 -1.53 -19.69
C ASN A 553 24.35 -0.44 -20.75
N GLN A 554 24.18 -0.80 -22.02
CA GLN A 554 24.01 0.17 -23.10
C GLN A 554 22.72 1.00 -22.88
N ALA A 555 21.61 0.35 -22.53
CA ALA A 555 20.37 1.04 -22.21
C ALA A 555 20.54 2.00 -21.01
N LEU A 556 21.27 1.61 -19.96
CA LEU A 556 21.61 2.50 -18.84
C LEU A 556 22.44 3.71 -19.28
N VAL A 557 23.42 3.53 -20.18
CA VAL A 557 24.24 4.64 -20.68
C VAL A 557 23.41 5.62 -21.51
N GLU A 558 22.49 5.12 -22.34
CA GLU A 558 21.55 5.96 -23.10
C GLU A 558 20.64 6.77 -22.15
N MET A 559 20.19 6.15 -21.05
CA MET A 559 19.43 6.81 -19.99
C MET A 559 20.20 7.92 -19.28
N TYR A 560 21.44 7.67 -18.88
CA TYR A 560 22.23 8.71 -18.21
C TYR A 560 22.50 9.90 -19.12
N LYS A 561 22.80 9.66 -20.39
CA LYS A 561 22.96 10.73 -21.38
C LYS A 561 21.69 11.57 -21.55
N PHE A 562 20.53 10.92 -21.53
CA PHE A 562 19.25 11.60 -21.60
C PHE A 562 18.93 12.39 -20.33
N ALA A 563 19.28 11.87 -19.15
CA ALA A 563 19.15 12.57 -17.89
C ALA A 563 20.03 13.84 -17.85
N ASP A 564 21.29 13.71 -18.26
CA ASP A 564 22.26 14.82 -18.34
C ASP A 564 21.78 15.92 -19.30
N SER A 565 21.23 15.55 -20.47
CA SER A 565 20.73 16.54 -21.45
C SER A 565 19.50 17.31 -20.95
N HIS A 566 18.76 16.76 -20.00
CA HIS A 566 17.58 17.38 -19.40
C HIS A 566 17.85 17.94 -17.99
N SER A 567 19.13 18.06 -17.58
CA SER A 567 19.54 18.59 -16.28
C SER A 567 18.89 17.92 -15.06
N VAL A 568 18.57 16.62 -15.18
CA VAL A 568 17.99 15.84 -14.07
C VAL A 568 19.08 15.52 -13.06
N SER A 569 18.93 15.97 -11.81
CA SER A 569 19.86 15.61 -10.74
C SER A 569 19.65 14.17 -10.31
N ILE A 570 20.74 13.40 -10.18
CA ILE A 570 20.73 12.02 -9.69
C ILE A 570 20.16 11.93 -8.27
N SER A 571 20.30 12.98 -7.45
CA SER A 571 19.73 13.06 -6.11
C SER A 571 18.21 12.98 -6.07
N ASP A 572 17.54 13.36 -7.17
CA ASP A 572 16.09 13.53 -7.22
C ASP A 572 15.38 12.27 -7.72
N LEU A 573 16.15 11.25 -8.16
CA LEU A 573 15.64 10.00 -8.73
C LEU A 573 14.96 9.09 -7.69
N ASP A 574 15.34 9.19 -6.42
CA ASP A 574 14.81 8.35 -5.32
C ASP A 574 13.45 8.86 -4.80
N THR A 575 13.04 10.08 -5.17
CA THR A 575 11.70 10.58 -4.84
C THR A 575 10.68 10.11 -5.86
N CYS A 576 9.78 9.21 -5.44
CA CYS A 576 8.63 8.75 -6.22
C CYS A 576 7.64 9.88 -6.60
N ASN A 577 7.83 11.09 -6.06
CA ASN A 577 7.06 12.30 -6.34
C ASN A 577 7.91 13.36 -7.06
N ALA A 578 8.66 12.99 -8.09
CA ALA A 578 9.24 13.98 -8.97
C ALA A 578 8.10 14.81 -9.60
N SER A 579 7.96 16.07 -9.17
CA SER A 579 6.96 17.00 -9.71
C SER A 579 7.10 17.20 -11.22
N ASP A 580 8.30 16.91 -11.75
CA ASP A 580 8.61 16.88 -13.18
C ASP A 580 8.43 15.47 -13.77
N LYS A 581 7.53 15.38 -14.78
CA LYS A 581 7.23 14.15 -15.53
C LYS A 581 8.47 13.46 -16.10
N VAL A 582 9.49 14.23 -16.48
CA VAL A 582 10.75 13.73 -17.07
C VAL A 582 11.56 12.94 -16.04
N THR A 583 11.78 13.52 -14.86
CA THR A 583 12.54 12.90 -13.78
C THR A 583 11.88 11.61 -13.30
N GLY A 584 10.54 11.59 -13.18
CA GLY A 584 9.78 10.38 -12.85
C GLY A 584 9.94 9.26 -13.88
N THR A 585 9.94 9.62 -15.16
CA THR A 585 10.12 8.68 -16.29
C THR A 585 11.52 8.06 -16.29
N VAL A 586 12.55 8.89 -16.10
CA VAL A 586 13.95 8.44 -16.01
C VAL A 586 14.16 7.52 -14.81
N SER A 587 13.67 7.92 -13.64
CA SER A 587 13.74 7.11 -12.41
C SER A 587 13.12 5.73 -12.62
N LYS A 588 11.90 5.67 -13.17
CA LYS A 588 11.19 4.41 -13.45
C LYS A 588 11.94 3.50 -14.44
N LEU A 589 12.49 4.06 -15.51
CA LEU A 589 13.29 3.31 -16.49
C LEU A 589 14.54 2.70 -15.86
N LEU A 590 15.30 3.52 -15.12
CA LEU A 590 16.51 3.06 -14.43
C LEU A 590 16.17 1.93 -13.45
N TYR A 591 15.13 2.11 -12.62
CA TYR A 591 14.64 1.11 -11.68
C TYR A 591 14.35 -0.24 -12.37
N ASP A 592 13.55 -0.22 -13.44
CA ASP A 592 13.13 -1.43 -14.15
C ASP A 592 14.31 -2.16 -14.82
N ILE A 593 15.29 -1.40 -15.36
CA ILE A 593 16.50 -1.99 -15.96
C ILE A 593 17.37 -2.64 -14.87
N PHE A 594 17.61 -1.97 -13.74
CA PHE A 594 18.39 -2.55 -12.63
C PHE A 594 17.71 -3.78 -12.05
N LYS A 595 16.40 -3.72 -11.80
CA LYS A 595 15.60 -4.86 -11.31
C LYS A 595 15.71 -6.06 -12.24
N TYR A 596 15.61 -5.83 -13.55
CA TYR A 596 15.77 -6.89 -14.54
C TYR A 596 17.19 -7.46 -14.58
N LYS A 597 18.21 -6.60 -14.50
CA LYS A 597 19.62 -6.99 -14.49
C LYS A 597 19.96 -7.88 -13.30
N VAL A 598 19.50 -7.54 -12.09
CA VAL A 598 19.65 -8.37 -10.89
C VAL A 598 19.01 -9.75 -11.10
N ARG A 599 17.77 -9.78 -11.60
CA ARG A 599 17.04 -11.03 -11.85
C ARG A 599 17.74 -11.92 -12.89
N LEU A 600 18.27 -11.35 -13.96
CA LEU A 600 19.00 -12.08 -15.00
C LEU A 600 20.30 -12.69 -14.45
N VAL A 601 21.10 -11.91 -13.72
CA VAL A 601 22.35 -12.38 -13.12
C VAL A 601 22.08 -13.49 -12.10
N GLN A 602 21.07 -13.31 -11.25
CA GLN A 602 20.68 -14.33 -10.27
C GLN A 602 20.22 -15.64 -10.95
N HIS A 603 19.40 -15.55 -12.01
CA HIS A 603 18.98 -16.72 -12.75
C HIS A 603 20.18 -17.47 -13.36
N HIS A 604 21.15 -16.75 -13.91
CA HIS A 604 22.38 -17.34 -14.43
C HIS A 604 23.20 -18.05 -13.32
N MET A 605 23.31 -17.44 -12.14
CA MET A 605 23.97 -18.04 -10.97
C MET A 605 23.29 -19.32 -10.48
N ASN A 606 21.97 -19.43 -10.62
CA ASN A 606 21.24 -20.64 -10.25
C ASN A 606 21.49 -21.80 -11.23
N LEU A 607 21.80 -21.49 -12.50
CA LEU A 607 22.06 -22.50 -13.54
C LEU A 607 23.55 -22.83 -13.72
N SER A 608 24.45 -21.91 -13.37
CA SER A 608 25.87 -22.01 -13.69
C SER A 608 26.75 -21.36 -12.62
N SER A 609 28.02 -21.80 -12.54
CA SER A 609 28.99 -21.22 -11.62
C SER A 609 29.36 -19.80 -12.07
N TYR A 610 28.98 -18.80 -11.29
CA TYR A 610 29.25 -17.39 -11.59
C TYR A 610 29.60 -16.62 -10.31
N PRO A 611 30.61 -15.72 -10.31
CA PRO A 611 31.06 -15.04 -9.09
C PRO A 611 30.00 -14.16 -8.43
N LEU A 612 29.83 -14.31 -7.11
CA LEU A 612 28.90 -13.49 -6.30
C LEU A 612 29.22 -11.98 -6.40
N GLN A 613 30.49 -11.63 -6.62
CA GLN A 613 30.92 -10.23 -6.77
C GLN A 613 30.20 -9.50 -7.90
N ASN A 614 29.83 -10.21 -8.96
CA ASN A 614 29.12 -9.61 -10.09
C ASN A 614 27.70 -9.23 -9.69
N LEU A 615 26.98 -10.12 -8.99
CA LEU A 615 25.67 -9.80 -8.43
C LEU A 615 25.75 -8.64 -7.42
N ARG A 616 26.74 -8.67 -6.53
CA ARG A 616 27.01 -7.60 -5.56
C ARG A 616 27.20 -6.24 -6.24
N SER A 617 28.00 -6.17 -7.30
CA SER A 617 28.25 -4.93 -8.03
C SER A 617 26.99 -4.33 -8.67
N VAL A 618 26.07 -5.17 -9.15
CA VAL A 618 24.79 -4.71 -9.71
C VAL A 618 23.89 -4.16 -8.62
N ILE A 619 23.83 -4.84 -7.47
CA ILE A 619 23.02 -4.42 -6.32
C ILE A 619 23.57 -3.12 -5.71
N ASP A 620 24.90 -3.00 -5.56
CA ASP A 620 25.53 -1.77 -5.06
C ASP A 620 25.20 -0.57 -5.96
N ALA A 621 25.35 -0.73 -7.28
CA ALA A 621 25.02 0.33 -8.25
C ALA A 621 23.52 0.70 -8.23
N ALA A 622 22.63 -0.26 -7.98
CA ALA A 622 21.20 0.02 -7.83
C ALA A 622 20.92 0.78 -6.52
N LEU A 623 21.53 0.39 -5.40
CA LEU A 623 21.36 1.04 -4.10
C LEU A 623 22.00 2.43 -4.00
N GLU A 624 22.99 2.73 -4.83
CA GLU A 624 23.53 4.10 -4.96
C GLU A 624 22.50 5.08 -5.53
N LEU A 625 21.57 4.61 -6.38
CA LEU A 625 20.51 5.42 -6.98
C LEU A 625 19.17 5.32 -6.23
N PHE A 626 18.87 4.14 -5.70
CA PHE A 626 17.60 3.80 -5.05
C PHE A 626 17.86 3.28 -3.62
N PRO A 627 18.41 4.11 -2.72
CA PRO A 627 18.74 3.69 -1.36
C PRO A 627 17.51 3.30 -0.52
N ASN A 628 16.32 3.80 -0.88
CA ASN A 628 15.07 3.59 -0.17
C ASN A 628 14.20 2.47 -0.75
N ASP A 629 14.67 1.75 -1.77
CA ASP A 629 13.88 0.69 -2.40
C ASP A 629 13.92 -0.63 -1.61
N SER A 630 12.74 -1.14 -1.27
CA SER A 630 12.55 -2.38 -0.51
C SER A 630 13.07 -3.62 -1.26
N CYS A 631 12.94 -3.65 -2.59
CA CYS A 631 13.32 -4.78 -3.42
C CYS A 631 14.86 -4.93 -3.49
N PHE A 632 15.59 -3.84 -3.70
CA PHE A 632 17.06 -3.86 -3.72
C PHE A 632 17.66 -4.08 -2.33
N LEU A 633 17.07 -3.51 -1.27
CA LEU A 633 17.51 -3.77 0.11
C LEU A 633 17.31 -5.24 0.50
N GLN A 634 16.16 -5.84 0.13
CA GLN A 634 15.95 -7.27 0.32
C GLN A 634 16.96 -8.11 -0.47
N ALA A 635 17.22 -7.76 -1.73
CA ALA A 635 18.21 -8.43 -2.57
C ALA A 635 19.61 -8.39 -1.95
N PHE A 636 20.00 -7.23 -1.40
CA PHE A 636 21.27 -7.03 -0.70
C PHE A 636 21.37 -7.93 0.53
N LEU A 637 20.34 -7.95 1.38
CA LEU A 637 20.32 -8.82 2.56
C LEU A 637 20.42 -10.30 2.18
N ASP A 638 19.61 -10.75 1.23
CA ASP A 638 19.60 -12.16 0.82
C ASP A 638 20.90 -12.60 0.14
N CYS A 639 21.55 -11.70 -0.61
CA CYS A 639 22.90 -11.91 -1.15
C CYS A 639 23.95 -12.09 -0.04
N GLU A 640 23.84 -11.32 1.04
CA GLU A 640 24.80 -11.36 2.14
C GLU A 640 24.55 -12.51 3.15
N LYS A 641 23.30 -12.99 3.29
CA LYS A 641 22.93 -14.16 4.13
C LYS A 641 23.80 -15.39 3.83
N GLY A 642 24.15 -15.62 2.57
CA GLY A 642 24.98 -16.75 2.15
C GLY A 642 26.48 -16.59 2.41
N SER A 643 26.95 -15.44 2.92
CA SER A 643 28.36 -15.07 2.81
C SER A 643 29.09 -14.77 4.13
N HIS A 644 28.45 -14.86 5.29
CA HIS A 644 29.04 -14.63 6.64
C HIS A 644 29.78 -13.28 6.83
N PHE A 645 29.80 -12.36 5.86
CA PHE A 645 30.50 -11.06 5.94
C PHE A 645 29.70 -10.02 6.74
N LEU A 646 29.64 -10.22 8.06
CA LEU A 646 28.93 -9.37 9.02
C LEU A 646 29.24 -7.87 8.88
N GLY A 647 30.48 -7.52 8.54
CA GLY A 647 30.93 -6.12 8.46
C GLY A 647 30.40 -5.32 7.27
N ARG A 648 29.95 -5.96 6.18
CA ARG A 648 29.48 -5.24 4.99
C ARG A 648 28.08 -4.66 5.21
N VAL A 649 27.16 -5.50 5.70
CA VAL A 649 25.78 -5.09 6.03
C VAL A 649 25.81 -3.96 7.05
N ASP A 650 26.60 -4.12 8.12
CA ASP A 650 26.70 -3.11 9.17
C ASP A 650 27.33 -1.80 8.66
N ARG A 651 28.35 -1.86 7.78
CA ARG A 651 28.97 -0.66 7.18
C ARG A 651 28.00 0.08 6.25
N TYR A 652 27.24 -0.67 5.45
CA TYR A 652 26.23 -0.10 4.57
C TYR A 652 25.18 0.67 5.37
N PHE A 653 24.52 0.02 6.34
CA PHE A 653 23.48 0.68 7.13
C PHE A 653 24.04 1.76 8.05
N SER A 654 25.25 1.61 8.61
CA SER A 654 25.85 2.69 9.39
C SER A 654 26.12 3.95 8.55
N ARG A 655 26.46 3.79 7.27
CA ARG A 655 26.61 4.92 6.34
C ARG A 655 25.26 5.47 5.89
N SER A 656 24.33 4.61 5.49
CA SER A 656 22.99 4.99 5.03
C SER A 656 22.20 5.72 6.13
N LEU A 657 22.30 5.25 7.37
CA LEU A 657 21.60 5.83 8.52
C LEU A 657 22.29 7.07 9.12
N SER A 658 23.34 7.61 8.48
CA SER A 658 23.97 8.86 8.95
C SER A 658 23.14 10.12 8.63
N ARG A 659 22.25 10.03 7.62
CA ARG A 659 21.31 11.09 7.21
C ARG A 659 19.98 10.45 6.85
N VAL A 660 19.21 10.07 7.87
CA VAL A 660 17.97 9.31 7.67
C VAL A 660 16.85 10.22 7.17
N THR A 661 16.36 9.95 5.96
CA THR A 661 15.22 10.64 5.35
C THR A 661 14.01 9.73 5.11
N SER A 662 14.19 8.42 5.27
CA SER A 662 13.16 7.42 4.99
C SER A 662 13.15 6.30 6.03
N LEU A 663 11.95 5.78 6.28
CA LEU A 663 11.70 4.63 7.15
C LEU A 663 12.32 3.33 6.60
N VAL A 664 12.40 3.16 5.29
CA VAL A 664 12.74 1.87 4.66
C VAL A 664 14.11 1.35 5.09
N PRO A 665 15.21 2.12 5.01
CA PRO A 665 16.52 1.61 5.39
C PRO A 665 16.62 1.27 6.88
N VAL A 666 15.90 1.98 7.75
CA VAL A 666 15.86 1.71 9.20
C VAL A 666 15.25 0.35 9.46
N VAL A 667 14.08 0.07 8.86
CA VAL A 667 13.36 -1.19 9.05
C VAL A 667 14.20 -2.37 8.54
N TYR A 668 14.79 -2.25 7.35
CA TYR A 668 15.66 -3.30 6.80
C TYR A 668 16.96 -3.49 7.61
N ALA A 669 17.53 -2.41 8.16
CA ALA A 669 18.67 -2.51 9.07
C ALA A 669 18.31 -3.30 10.33
N VAL A 670 17.16 -3.01 10.95
CA VAL A 670 16.66 -3.72 12.13
C VAL A 670 16.38 -5.18 11.80
N MET A 671 15.65 -5.46 10.71
CA MET A 671 15.34 -6.82 10.22
C MET A 671 16.62 -7.64 10.06
N SER A 672 17.65 -7.07 9.44
CA SER A 672 18.93 -7.76 9.21
C SER A 672 19.62 -8.22 10.51
N GLN A 673 19.43 -7.52 11.62
CA GLN A 673 19.99 -7.90 12.91
C GLN A 673 19.11 -8.92 13.62
N LEU A 674 17.79 -8.77 13.55
CA LEU A 674 16.84 -9.66 14.21
C LEU A 674 16.86 -11.07 13.62
N GLU A 675 16.92 -11.19 12.30
CA GLU A 675 17.11 -12.49 11.64
C GLU A 675 18.39 -13.18 12.13
N ARG A 676 19.46 -12.42 12.41
CA ARG A 676 20.73 -12.97 12.92
C ARG A 676 20.65 -13.46 14.36
N MET A 677 19.92 -12.74 15.22
CA MET A 677 19.74 -13.14 16.63
C MET A 677 19.06 -14.50 16.78
N MET A 678 18.29 -14.94 15.77
CA MET A 678 17.56 -16.21 15.81
C MET A 678 18.34 -17.42 15.29
N VAL A 679 19.33 -17.22 14.41
CA VAL A 679 20.11 -18.33 13.84
C VAL A 679 21.11 -18.87 14.88
N ASP A 680 21.56 -18.02 15.80
CA ASP A 680 22.42 -18.41 16.92
C ASP A 680 21.58 -18.89 18.11
N ASP A 681 21.21 -20.18 18.11
CA ASP A 681 20.59 -20.89 19.26
C ASP A 681 21.53 -21.00 20.50
N THR A 682 22.63 -20.25 20.51
CA THR A 682 23.58 -20.22 21.61
C THR A 682 23.00 -19.40 22.77
N GLN A 683 22.97 -19.98 23.97
CA GLN A 683 22.45 -19.39 25.21
C GLN A 683 23.14 -18.09 25.69
N VAL A 684 23.96 -17.43 24.85
CA VAL A 684 24.58 -16.14 25.17
C VAL A 684 23.74 -15.03 24.53
N PRO A 685 23.14 -14.12 25.31
CA PRO A 685 22.43 -12.97 24.74
C PRO A 685 23.42 -12.19 23.88
N ASN A 686 23.14 -12.08 22.58
CA ASN A 686 23.97 -11.39 21.60
C ASN A 686 23.84 -9.86 21.80
N THR A 687 24.30 -9.38 22.95
CA THR A 687 24.23 -7.99 23.44
C THR A 687 24.75 -6.99 22.41
N GLY A 688 25.75 -7.39 21.61
CA GLY A 688 26.26 -6.60 20.50
C GLY A 688 25.24 -6.37 19.37
N ALA A 689 24.49 -7.40 18.95
CA ALA A 689 23.44 -7.24 17.94
C ALA A 689 22.29 -6.37 18.46
N LEU A 690 21.91 -6.54 19.74
CA LEU A 690 20.84 -5.77 20.37
C LEU A 690 21.21 -4.28 20.48
N ASN A 691 22.44 -3.98 20.89
CA ASN A 691 22.94 -2.61 20.93
C ASN A 691 23.02 -1.97 19.54
N ARG A 692 23.28 -2.75 18.48
CA ARG A 692 23.19 -2.25 17.10
C ARG A 692 21.76 -1.94 16.70
N VAL A 693 20.81 -2.82 17.02
CA VAL A 693 19.38 -2.58 16.77
C VAL A 693 18.92 -1.30 17.46
N ARG A 694 19.27 -1.10 18.74
CA ARG A 694 19.04 0.16 19.45
C ARG A 694 19.65 1.35 18.71
N ALA A 695 20.92 1.26 18.33
CA ALA A 695 21.59 2.33 17.63
C ALA A 695 20.92 2.67 16.28
N TYR A 696 20.39 1.68 15.56
CA TYR A 696 19.65 1.92 14.32
C TYR A 696 18.27 2.56 14.57
N LEU A 697 17.55 2.09 15.59
CA LEU A 697 16.27 2.66 15.99
C LEU A 697 16.43 4.10 16.49
N GLU A 698 17.38 4.36 17.39
CA GLU A 698 17.64 5.71 17.91
C GLU A 698 18.07 6.67 16.81
N ARG A 699 18.96 6.27 15.89
CA ARG A 699 19.31 7.10 14.72
C ARG A 699 18.10 7.40 13.82
N GLY A 700 17.20 6.43 13.66
CA GLY A 700 15.95 6.62 12.93
C GLY A 700 15.01 7.59 13.64
N LEU A 701 14.87 7.47 14.96
CA LEU A 701 13.98 8.27 15.80
C LEU A 701 14.54 9.67 16.12
N GLU A 702 15.84 9.90 15.97
CA GLU A 702 16.47 11.24 16.00
C GLU A 702 16.06 12.11 14.79
N SER A 703 15.61 11.48 13.69
CA SER A 703 15.13 12.19 12.50
C SER A 703 13.74 12.76 12.73
N LYS A 704 13.56 14.06 12.48
CA LYS A 704 12.26 14.76 12.59
C LYS A 704 11.23 14.17 11.61
N GLU A 705 11.72 13.59 10.53
CA GLU A 705 10.89 13.00 9.49
C GLU A 705 10.25 11.67 9.92
N ILE A 706 10.95 10.88 10.74
CA ILE A 706 10.60 9.48 11.02
C ILE A 706 10.10 9.27 12.45
N GLN A 707 10.40 10.18 13.38
CA GLN A 707 9.96 10.10 14.79
C GLN A 707 8.44 9.95 14.97
N HIS A 708 7.65 10.32 13.96
CA HIS A 708 6.18 10.24 13.95
C HIS A 708 5.64 8.91 13.40
N CYS A 709 6.51 7.92 13.15
CA CYS A 709 6.12 6.60 12.66
C CYS A 709 5.79 5.64 13.83
N PRO A 710 4.52 5.22 14.01
CA PRO A 710 4.16 4.31 15.10
C PRO A 710 4.88 2.95 15.02
N LEU A 711 5.08 2.41 13.81
CA LEU A 711 5.74 1.10 13.63
C LEU A 711 7.11 1.03 14.30
N LEU A 712 7.97 2.05 14.15
CA LEU A 712 9.31 2.02 14.78
C LEU A 712 9.23 2.03 16.31
N TRP A 713 8.28 2.76 16.88
CA TRP A 713 8.05 2.78 18.32
C TRP A 713 7.53 1.43 18.82
N ARG A 714 6.58 0.81 18.11
CA ARG A 714 6.08 -0.54 18.43
C ARG A 714 7.22 -1.57 18.40
N LEU A 715 8.03 -1.53 17.33
CA LEU A 715 9.23 -2.37 17.19
C LEU A 715 10.20 -2.15 18.37
N TYR A 716 10.49 -0.89 18.71
CA TYR A 716 11.42 -0.58 19.78
C TYR A 716 10.89 -1.05 21.15
N LEU A 717 9.62 -0.79 21.43
CA LEU A 717 8.94 -1.19 22.66
C LEU A 717 9.00 -2.71 22.87
N GLN A 718 8.65 -3.48 21.84
CA GLN A 718 8.68 -4.94 21.89
C GLN A 718 10.09 -5.51 22.09
N LEU A 719 11.08 -4.91 21.44
CA LEU A 719 12.47 -5.34 21.58
C LEU A 719 13.02 -5.07 22.98
N GLU A 720 12.73 -3.90 23.57
CA GLU A 720 13.14 -3.61 24.95
C GLU A 720 12.42 -4.51 25.95
N ALA A 721 11.12 -4.78 25.74
CA ALA A 721 10.35 -5.69 26.58
C ALA A 721 10.90 -7.12 26.53
N LYS A 722 11.28 -7.61 25.33
CA LYS A 722 11.82 -8.96 25.13
C LYS A 722 13.22 -9.15 25.72
N PHE A 723 14.10 -8.15 25.65
CA PHE A 723 15.52 -8.34 25.95
C PHE A 723 16.08 -7.56 27.15
N ASN A 724 15.48 -6.45 27.60
CA ASN A 724 16.23 -5.44 28.35
C ASN A 724 15.49 -4.75 29.50
N GLN A 725 14.60 -5.50 30.16
CA GLN A 725 13.79 -5.09 31.33
C GLN A 725 12.64 -4.13 31.02
N LEU A 726 11.54 -4.32 31.74
CA LEU A 726 10.28 -3.58 31.59
C LEU A 726 10.41 -2.07 31.82
N LYS A 727 11.42 -1.60 32.57
CA LYS A 727 11.64 -0.16 32.81
C LYS A 727 12.07 0.59 31.56
N ASN A 728 12.91 -0.01 30.72
CA ASN A 728 13.34 0.61 29.47
C ASN A 728 12.18 0.65 28.48
N ALA A 729 11.42 -0.45 28.39
CA ALA A 729 10.19 -0.49 27.61
C ALA A 729 9.20 0.61 28.02
N GLN A 730 9.01 0.83 29.34
CA GLN A 730 8.18 1.91 29.85
C GLN A 730 8.70 3.30 29.42
N GLY A 731 10.01 3.54 29.48
CA GLY A 731 10.60 4.79 28.98
C GLY A 731 10.38 5.00 27.48
N VAL A 732 10.49 3.94 26.69
CA VAL A 732 10.19 3.96 25.24
C VAL A 732 8.71 4.25 24.99
N PHE A 733 7.79 3.66 25.77
CA PHE A 733 6.36 3.92 25.65
C PHE A 733 6.01 5.41 25.83
N TYR A 734 6.48 6.05 26.90
CA TYR A 734 6.18 7.48 27.10
C TYR A 734 6.82 8.38 26.03
N ARG A 735 8.01 8.03 25.53
CA ARG A 735 8.59 8.73 24.37
C ARG A 735 7.72 8.53 23.12
N ALA A 736 7.28 7.31 22.87
CA ALA A 736 6.43 6.99 21.72
C ALA A 736 5.13 7.80 21.74
N VAL A 737 4.46 7.88 22.89
CA VAL A 737 3.20 8.62 23.05
C VAL A 737 3.40 10.14 22.98
N GLN A 738 4.60 10.66 23.29
CA GLN A 738 4.92 12.07 23.04
C GLN A 738 4.93 12.43 21.55
N HIS A 739 5.39 11.52 20.69
CA HIS A 739 5.50 11.75 19.24
C HIS A 739 4.31 11.23 18.44
N CYS A 740 3.65 10.17 18.91
CA CYS A 740 2.57 9.44 18.26
C CYS A 740 1.34 9.22 19.17
N PRO A 741 0.77 10.27 19.79
CA PRO A 741 -0.31 10.11 20.77
C PRO A 741 -1.61 9.52 20.20
N TRP A 742 -1.80 9.56 18.88
CA TRP A 742 -3.00 9.08 18.20
C TRP A 742 -3.04 7.57 17.94
N SER A 743 -1.90 6.89 18.01
CA SER A 743 -1.82 5.47 17.60
C SER A 743 -2.25 4.57 18.75
N LYS A 744 -3.50 4.07 18.69
CA LYS A 744 -4.06 3.10 19.65
C LYS A 744 -3.18 1.86 19.78
N ALA A 745 -2.55 1.43 18.68
CA ALA A 745 -1.69 0.25 18.65
C ALA A 745 -0.51 0.33 19.64
N ILE A 746 0.09 1.52 19.84
CA ILE A 746 1.19 1.71 20.81
C ILE A 746 0.70 1.48 22.25
N TYR A 747 -0.49 1.98 22.59
CA TYR A 747 -1.08 1.80 23.91
C TYR A 747 -1.45 0.33 24.14
N MET A 748 -2.04 -0.34 23.14
CA MET A 748 -2.35 -1.77 23.19
C MET A 748 -1.10 -2.62 23.39
N ASP A 749 -0.01 -2.31 22.68
CA ASP A 749 1.27 -3.00 22.86
C ASP A 749 1.83 -2.76 24.28
N ALA A 750 1.73 -1.54 24.80
CA ALA A 750 2.16 -1.22 26.16
C ALA A 750 1.34 -1.95 27.22
N VAL A 751 0.01 -2.00 27.09
CA VAL A 751 -0.86 -2.82 27.96
C VAL A 751 -0.52 -4.30 27.82
N SER A 752 -0.06 -4.80 26.67
CA SER A 752 0.32 -6.21 26.54
C SER A 752 1.68 -6.57 27.16
N LEU A 753 2.62 -5.61 27.20
CA LEU A 753 4.02 -5.87 27.56
C LEU A 753 4.39 -5.40 28.97
N LEU A 754 3.78 -4.31 29.44
CA LEU A 754 4.06 -3.74 30.75
C LEU A 754 3.28 -4.48 31.86
N LYS A 755 3.64 -4.18 33.10
CA LYS A 755 3.03 -4.79 34.28
C LYS A 755 1.60 -4.26 34.50
N GLU A 756 0.79 -5.06 35.18
CA GLU A 756 -0.62 -4.75 35.52
C GLU A 756 -0.80 -3.43 36.28
N ASP A 757 0.18 -3.02 37.10
CA ASP A 757 0.14 -1.76 37.87
C ASP A 757 0.15 -0.49 37.00
N LYS A 758 0.45 -0.62 35.71
CA LYS A 758 0.44 0.48 34.73
C LYS A 758 -0.77 0.49 33.82
N MET A 759 -1.62 -0.55 33.87
CA MET A 759 -2.78 -0.65 32.99
C MET A 759 -3.74 0.53 33.17
N GLU A 760 -4.14 0.84 34.40
CA GLU A 760 -5.07 1.95 34.70
C GLU A 760 -4.53 3.29 34.19
N GLU A 761 -3.26 3.61 34.46
CA GLU A 761 -2.61 4.84 33.97
C GLU A 761 -2.63 4.95 32.44
N ILE A 762 -2.43 3.82 31.74
CA ILE A 762 -2.45 3.78 30.27
C ILE A 762 -3.88 3.96 29.74
N LEU A 763 -4.87 3.32 30.36
CA LEU A 763 -6.28 3.44 29.97
C LEU A 763 -6.84 4.85 30.27
N ASP A 764 -6.44 5.45 31.38
CA ASP A 764 -6.76 6.85 31.70
C ASP A 764 -6.21 7.79 30.64
N LEU A 765 -4.97 7.55 30.19
CA LEU A 765 -4.37 8.32 29.11
C LEU A 765 -5.10 8.10 27.77
N MET A 766 -5.49 6.86 27.46
CA MET A 766 -6.31 6.57 26.27
C MET A 766 -7.64 7.33 26.32
N THR A 767 -8.30 7.35 27.47
CA THR A 767 -9.55 8.07 27.72
C THR A 767 -9.36 9.58 27.58
N GLU A 768 -8.32 10.15 28.20
CA GLU A 768 -7.99 11.57 28.12
C GLU A 768 -7.75 12.02 26.67
N LYS A 769 -7.14 11.16 25.86
CA LYS A 769 -6.87 11.44 24.44
C LYS A 769 -8.01 11.07 23.50
N GLU A 770 -9.13 10.56 24.03
CA GLU A 770 -10.32 10.16 23.29
C GLU A 770 -10.05 9.02 22.30
N LEU A 771 -9.13 8.11 22.64
CA LEU A 771 -8.87 6.91 21.85
C LEU A 771 -9.98 5.89 22.07
N ARG A 772 -10.39 5.21 21.01
CA ARG A 772 -11.51 4.28 21.05
C ARG A 772 -11.16 3.03 21.84
N MET A 773 -11.84 2.79 22.95
CA MET A 773 -11.80 1.54 23.71
C MET A 773 -13.15 0.83 23.56
N GLN A 774 -13.15 -0.43 23.17
CA GLN A 774 -14.36 -1.26 22.95
C GLN A 774 -14.91 -1.86 24.24
N ILE A 775 -14.12 -1.86 25.31
CA ILE A 775 -14.54 -2.32 26.64
C ILE A 775 -13.89 -1.47 27.74
N LEU A 776 -14.70 -1.03 28.70
CA LEU A 776 -14.22 -0.37 29.90
C LEU A 776 -13.67 -1.38 30.92
N LEU A 777 -12.77 -0.94 31.80
CA LEU A 777 -12.13 -1.83 32.76
C LEU A 777 -13.13 -2.37 33.80
N GLU A 778 -14.17 -1.59 34.12
CA GLU A 778 -15.26 -1.93 35.04
C GLU A 778 -16.20 -2.98 34.47
N GLU A 779 -16.41 -2.98 33.14
CA GLU A 779 -17.25 -3.98 32.46
C GLU A 779 -16.69 -5.39 32.62
N ILE A 780 -15.37 -5.53 32.71
CA ILE A 780 -14.72 -6.83 32.91
C ILE A 780 -15.05 -7.42 34.28
N ASP A 781 -15.16 -6.57 35.30
CA ASP A 781 -15.54 -7.03 36.64
C ASP A 781 -16.98 -7.57 36.63
N ILE A 782 -17.85 -7.03 35.78
CA ILE A 782 -19.24 -7.51 35.58
C ILE A 782 -19.26 -8.79 34.75
N LEU A 783 -18.45 -8.89 33.69
CA LEU A 783 -18.39 -10.07 32.83
C LEU A 783 -17.74 -11.29 33.52
N SER A 784 -16.92 -11.04 34.55
CA SER A 784 -16.24 -12.10 35.32
C SER A 784 -16.94 -12.49 36.62
N SER A 785 -18.02 -11.78 37.00
CA SER A 785 -18.89 -12.10 38.14
C SER A 785 -19.97 -13.10 37.77
#